data_AF-A0A2V7S7Z9-F1
#
_entry.id   AF-A0A2V7S7Z9-F1
#
_cell.length_a   1.000
_cell.length_b   1.000
_cell.length_c   1.000
_cell.angle_alpha   90.00
_cell.angle_beta   90.00
_cell.angle_gamma   90.00
#
_symmetry.space_group_name_H-M   'P 1'
#
loop_
_entity.id
_entity.type
_entity.pdbx_description
1 polymer ?
#
loop_
_entity_poly.entity_id
_entity_poly.type
_entity_poly.pdbx_seq_one_letter_code
_entity_poly.pdbx_strand_id
1 'polypeptide(L)'
;MDLTVRFELKADRFRNLTCTSIDRQQAISGCRGGFPTVSPVSQYAVRTGGVVGQRLHVDVDFDSRREFDANNNLKIWYQGLEDDVLKRVEAGNVTFRAPPSRFITAAIPANNFGVQAAAQLGSLELTGIYAQQRGNVIKDRVYDVGATTTQPIDRVARDLDYEAGRFFFAVDPALIPGYPAVDVLAINSPSLPDSLRVGSLHVYRVRALSPLSNSNQNIGGVRAVACGPSPRRSVDCGAQRAGPFQWEILQEGRDYYVDPSGSWFALATRLDQSDYLAVSYVPAGQTGCVSPSAGAGRCVGTFPVAAHPDTSLVDTLRLVYDPKPGVTAGSPSFRFEIRSAYRVGGGEITRETVQLVVTVNQRERTVATGETYLARLGLALQSDPTRFDQYNRLFPRTRDPGQGAPLRDYFVLFPHLEPFADSTKLAPTERNDSLYRTPRALLTSQGPPSVFALRLQADVSASADRSTLSLNSFQIRDGSEKISIGGRLLTRDVDYTIDYASGQVQFKNPDSLFQGGAAQVRAQFEERAAFAVAPTSVYGLAARYDLGARGQVTLTGLFQNEQSAFTRPPLGLEPSSSFIGGVSTELHFRPDFLTRALNKLLGIHTDVPSLLSVSAEAALSRPSPNRAGQAYVEEFESEAGRFISLAESGWHWGSVPATARGAEPFGIPAAGFDPAAAAALTWQSLPLDSAGTPIQFLAQQIDPTIRVVGQAQPAEPALWLMLHPDTVLGLADSRTGAPSWVRPHRDGTRWRSITQALSPTGIDLSRVEYIEVWVWEDNHRTAKANHAALLMDFGAVFEDALAWVPQSFTHTDAGDTTYYGQRFVGRGRLDTERDPITHSWDARLTDEGILSDRVTDGIADSTLGVVVDTLPLCSATQHGLLAQYRFGDLRSRCGRHNGFVDTEDLDGDLQLDSVAGVRTGESFVRFVFPIGDDRFYVRDGGMVPVLDANGTPDGTAGWRLYRIPFRADTIEEGLVNLRQIQSLRLTLVAPPPPTAPVGSPGPPVFFGIARFRLVGAAWLKRADTPIRGIGGDRGVGVGEVIASVVSTENRDLGYTPPPGVVDEAGRRDASLQLTATQINER
;
A
#
# COMPACT_ATOMS: atom_id res chain seq x y z
N MET A 1 30.33 -18.06 37.55
CA MET A 1 29.95 -18.15 36.13
C MET A 1 28.52 -18.62 36.14
N ASP A 2 27.58 -17.71 35.85
CA ASP A 2 26.15 -18.02 35.90
C ASP A 2 25.69 -18.24 34.47
N LEU A 3 25.65 -19.51 34.07
CA LEU A 3 25.17 -19.94 32.77
C LEU A 3 23.74 -20.43 32.92
N THR A 4 22.78 -19.64 32.43
CA THR A 4 21.37 -20.04 32.37
C THR A 4 21.01 -20.27 30.91
N VAL A 5 21.04 -21.54 30.49
CA VAL A 5 20.59 -21.92 29.16
C VAL A 5 19.19 -22.50 29.27
N ARG A 6 18.23 -21.88 28.59
CA ARG A 6 16.86 -22.36 28.50
C ARG A 6 16.54 -22.67 27.05
N PHE A 7 16.56 -23.95 26.72
CA PHE A 7 16.06 -24.41 25.44
C PHE A 7 14.55 -24.56 25.54
N GLU A 8 13.81 -23.69 24.85
CA GLU A 8 12.37 -23.84 24.68
C GLU A 8 12.10 -24.28 23.26
N LEU A 9 11.72 -25.55 23.10
CA LEU A 9 11.10 -25.97 21.86
C LEU A 9 9.64 -25.57 21.93
N LYS A 10 9.27 -24.48 21.26
CA LYS A 10 7.86 -24.12 21.12
C LYS A 10 7.32 -24.81 19.88
N ALA A 11 6.51 -25.82 20.12
CA ALA A 11 5.70 -26.46 19.09
C ALA A 11 4.27 -26.00 19.35
N ASP A 12 3.81 -25.04 18.55
CA ASP A 12 2.43 -24.56 18.66
C ASP A 12 1.53 -25.42 17.77
N ARG A 13 0.64 -26.19 18.40
CA ARG A 13 -0.39 -26.92 17.67
C ARG A 13 -1.57 -25.98 17.44
N PHE A 14 -1.58 -25.33 16.30
CA PHE A 14 -2.77 -24.60 15.85
C PHE A 14 -3.74 -25.59 15.22
N ARG A 15 -4.95 -25.67 15.79
CA ARG A 15 -6.06 -26.43 15.23
C ARG A 15 -7.21 -25.48 14.96
N ASN A 16 -7.35 -25.08 13.70
CA ASN A 16 -8.55 -24.41 13.25
C ASN A 16 -9.62 -25.47 12.95
N LEU A 17 -10.77 -25.38 13.62
CA LEU A 17 -11.89 -26.31 13.46
C LEU A 17 -12.87 -25.84 12.38
N THR A 18 -12.84 -24.56 12.04
CA THR A 18 -13.74 -23.90 11.08
C THR A 18 -12.91 -23.40 9.90
N CYS A 19 -12.46 -24.35 9.09
CA CYS A 19 -11.57 -24.09 7.98
C CYS A 19 -12.32 -23.98 6.67
N THR A 20 -12.15 -22.84 6.02
CA THR A 20 -12.61 -22.60 4.65
C THR A 20 -11.76 -23.42 3.67
N SER A 21 -12.23 -23.53 2.43
CA SER A 21 -11.47 -24.17 1.34
C SER A 21 -10.11 -23.49 1.12
N ILE A 22 -10.06 -22.16 1.15
CA ILE A 22 -8.81 -21.40 1.01
C ILE A 22 -7.88 -21.57 2.22
N ASP A 23 -8.40 -21.59 3.44
CA ASP A 23 -7.57 -21.83 4.64
C ASP A 23 -6.89 -23.19 4.55
N ARG A 24 -7.57 -24.21 4.01
CA ARG A 24 -7.00 -25.56 3.85
C ARG A 24 -5.88 -25.63 2.81
N GLN A 25 -5.79 -24.68 1.89
CA GLN A 25 -4.69 -24.54 0.94
C GLN A 25 -3.45 -23.87 1.56
N GLN A 26 -3.63 -23.13 2.65
CA GLN A 26 -2.55 -22.49 3.38
C GLN A 26 -1.87 -23.46 4.35
N ALA A 27 -0.56 -23.59 4.26
CA ALA A 27 0.22 -24.50 5.11
C ALA A 27 0.17 -24.13 6.61
N ILE A 28 -0.08 -22.86 6.94
CA ILE A 28 -0.02 -22.31 8.30
C ILE A 28 -1.39 -22.06 8.96
N SER A 29 -2.50 -22.39 8.30
CA SER A 29 -3.87 -22.10 8.78
C SER A 29 -4.32 -22.94 9.98
N GLY A 30 -3.57 -23.98 10.35
CA GLY A 30 -3.95 -24.92 11.40
C GLY A 30 -5.06 -25.91 11.01
N CYS A 31 -5.47 -25.95 9.74
CA CYS A 31 -6.59 -26.76 9.26
C CYS A 31 -6.31 -28.25 9.10
N ARG A 32 -5.06 -28.61 8.81
CA ARG A 32 -4.65 -30.01 8.60
C ARG A 32 -4.28 -30.73 9.90
N GLY A 33 -4.28 -30.01 11.03
CA GLY A 33 -3.88 -30.52 12.34
C GLY A 33 -2.40 -30.94 12.39
N GLY A 34 -1.62 -30.32 13.26
CA GLY A 34 -0.19 -30.64 13.40
C GLY A 34 0.58 -29.51 14.07
N PHE A 35 1.90 -29.63 14.11
CA PHE A 35 2.80 -28.53 14.46
C PHE A 35 3.33 -27.92 13.16
N PRO A 36 2.63 -26.94 12.56
CA PRO A 36 3.06 -26.34 11.29
C PRO A 36 4.42 -25.64 11.43
N THR A 37 4.75 -25.21 12.65
CA THR A 37 6.02 -24.58 12.99
C THR A 37 6.58 -25.20 14.26
N VAL A 38 7.68 -25.93 14.12
CA VAL A 38 8.58 -26.17 15.25
C VAL A 38 9.58 -25.03 15.22
N SER A 39 9.35 -24.02 16.06
CA SER A 39 10.31 -22.93 16.20
C SER A 39 11.18 -23.25 17.42
N PRO A 40 12.45 -23.65 17.21
CA PRO A 40 13.39 -23.71 18.31
C PRO A 40 13.63 -22.27 18.78
N VAL A 41 13.04 -21.90 19.91
CA VAL A 41 13.33 -20.62 20.55
C VAL A 41 14.45 -20.89 21.56
N SER A 42 15.68 -20.84 21.06
CA SER A 42 16.84 -20.92 21.94
C SER A 42 16.98 -19.61 22.71
N GLN A 43 16.72 -19.67 24.02
CA GLN A 43 16.95 -18.55 24.90
C GLN A 43 18.18 -18.82 25.74
N TYR A 44 19.20 -18.02 25.52
CA TYR A 44 20.46 -18.16 26.25
C TYR A 44 20.76 -16.83 26.93
N ALA A 45 20.85 -16.91 28.26
CA ALA A 45 21.30 -15.83 29.11
C ALA A 45 22.61 -16.27 29.78
N VAL A 46 23.71 -15.66 29.36
CA VAL A 46 25.05 -15.93 29.89
C VAL A 46 25.52 -14.68 30.60
N ARG A 47 25.70 -14.78 31.92
CA ARG A 47 26.36 -13.72 32.70
C ARG A 47 27.58 -14.28 33.39
N THR A 48 28.76 -13.85 32.97
CA THR A 48 30.01 -14.26 33.58
C THR A 48 31.01 -13.11 33.58
N GLY A 49 31.64 -12.89 34.72
CA GLY A 49 32.60 -11.83 34.95
C GLY A 49 33.77 -12.35 35.77
N GLY A 50 34.99 -11.90 35.49
CA GLY A 50 36.16 -12.18 36.33
C GLY A 50 37.44 -12.42 35.54
N VAL A 51 38.48 -12.83 36.27
CA VAL A 51 39.80 -13.15 35.73
C VAL A 51 40.01 -14.67 35.81
N VAL A 52 40.32 -15.30 34.68
CA VAL A 52 40.73 -16.70 34.57
C VAL A 52 42.25 -16.76 34.58
N GLY A 53 42.80 -17.32 35.65
CA GLY A 53 44.24 -17.27 35.93
C GLY A 53 44.67 -15.84 36.29
N GLN A 54 45.67 -15.30 35.58
CA GLN A 54 46.18 -13.93 35.79
C GLN A 54 46.09 -13.01 34.57
N ARG A 55 45.74 -13.57 33.41
CA ARG A 55 45.87 -12.86 32.12
C ARG A 55 44.58 -12.82 31.30
N LEU A 56 43.68 -13.78 31.47
CA LEU A 56 42.43 -13.81 30.71
C LEU A 56 41.31 -13.20 31.55
N HIS A 57 40.64 -12.20 31.00
CA HIS A 57 39.52 -11.52 31.61
C HIS A 57 38.28 -11.79 30.78
N VAL A 58 37.16 -12.00 31.46
CA VAL A 58 35.87 -12.30 30.85
C VAL A 58 34.85 -11.34 31.44
N ASP A 59 34.11 -10.66 30.58
CA ASP A 59 32.95 -9.83 30.90
C ASP A 59 31.88 -10.10 29.84
N VAL A 60 31.02 -11.07 30.13
CA VAL A 60 29.93 -11.50 29.26
C VAL A 60 28.62 -11.27 30.00
N ASP A 61 27.75 -10.50 29.38
CA ASP A 61 26.37 -10.28 29.75
C ASP A 61 25.54 -10.31 28.47
N PHE A 62 25.18 -11.52 28.07
CA PHE A 62 24.43 -11.80 26.86
C PHE A 62 23.07 -12.38 27.25
N ASP A 63 21.99 -11.84 26.69
CA ASP A 63 20.64 -12.37 26.80
C ASP A 63 19.92 -12.23 25.45
N SER A 64 19.60 -13.37 24.83
CA SER A 64 18.92 -13.42 23.55
C SER A 64 17.48 -12.88 23.58
N ARG A 65 16.92 -12.58 24.77
CA ARG A 65 15.61 -11.95 24.92
C ARG A 65 15.66 -10.42 25.01
N ARG A 66 16.85 -9.81 25.00
CA ARG A 66 16.95 -8.36 24.96
C ARG A 66 16.34 -7.86 23.65
N GLU A 67 15.41 -6.93 23.78
CA GLU A 67 14.72 -6.29 22.65
C GLU A 67 15.69 -5.70 21.61
N PHE A 68 16.89 -5.35 22.06
CA PHE A 68 17.96 -4.84 21.21
C PHE A 68 19.26 -5.61 21.44
N ASP A 69 19.76 -6.26 20.38
CA ASP A 69 21.03 -7.01 20.38
C ASP A 69 22.24 -6.17 20.82
N ALA A 70 22.18 -4.84 20.68
CA ALA A 70 23.24 -3.93 21.10
C ALA A 70 23.44 -3.88 22.63
N ASN A 71 22.44 -4.31 23.42
CA ASN A 71 22.58 -4.41 24.87
C ASN A 71 23.35 -5.67 25.29
N ASN A 72 23.58 -6.62 24.39
CA ASN A 72 24.41 -7.78 24.68
C ASN A 72 25.89 -7.38 24.70
N ASN A 73 26.55 -7.58 25.84
CA ASN A 73 27.98 -7.38 26.01
C ASN A 73 28.67 -8.74 26.04
N LEU A 74 29.55 -9.00 25.08
CA LEU A 74 30.43 -10.14 25.07
C LEU A 74 31.84 -9.58 24.95
N LYS A 75 32.58 -9.48 26.05
CA LYS A 75 33.95 -8.97 26.03
C LYS A 75 34.88 -9.94 26.73
N ILE A 76 35.79 -10.51 25.96
CA ILE A 76 36.84 -11.39 26.49
C ILE A 76 38.16 -10.75 26.12
N TRP A 77 39.08 -10.57 27.08
CA TRP A 77 40.39 -10.03 26.75
C TRP A 77 41.54 -10.71 27.48
N TYR A 78 42.62 -10.92 26.75
CA TYR A 78 43.93 -11.20 27.30
C TYR A 78 44.62 -9.89 27.70
N GLN A 79 45.27 -9.88 28.85
CA GLN A 79 46.12 -8.80 29.35
C GLN A 79 47.53 -9.37 29.61
N GLY A 80 48.51 -8.84 28.89
CA GLY A 80 49.92 -9.17 29.09
C GLY A 80 50.49 -8.53 30.35
N LEU A 81 51.60 -9.10 30.84
CA LEU A 81 52.36 -8.50 31.94
C LEU A 81 53.10 -7.23 31.49
N GLU A 82 53.67 -6.50 32.45
CA GLU A 82 54.35 -5.21 32.22
C GLU A 82 55.47 -5.29 31.17
N ASP A 83 56.15 -6.43 31.05
CA ASP A 83 57.24 -6.66 30.08
C ASP A 83 56.80 -7.39 28.79
N ASP A 84 55.54 -7.81 28.68
CA ASP A 84 55.08 -8.57 27.50
C ASP A 84 54.93 -7.63 26.29
N VAL A 85 55.39 -8.07 25.11
CA VAL A 85 55.20 -7.32 23.85
C VAL A 85 53.72 -7.18 23.51
N LEU A 86 52.95 -8.26 23.68
CA LEU A 86 51.51 -8.24 23.47
C LEU A 86 50.83 -7.74 24.74
N LYS A 87 50.35 -6.49 24.72
CA LYS A 87 49.74 -5.85 25.88
C LYS A 87 48.30 -6.28 26.09
N ARG A 88 47.51 -6.36 25.03
CA ARG A 88 46.08 -6.69 25.14
C ARG A 88 45.54 -7.33 23.88
N VAL A 89 44.69 -8.34 24.00
CA VAL A 89 43.88 -8.85 22.89
C VAL A 89 42.44 -8.97 23.36
N GLU A 90 41.53 -8.21 22.76
CA GLU A 90 40.10 -8.23 23.04
C GLU A 90 39.36 -8.97 21.93
N ALA A 91 38.33 -9.73 22.29
CA ALA A 91 37.41 -10.39 21.38
C ALA A 91 35.95 -10.16 21.83
N GLY A 92 35.05 -9.99 20.85
CA GLY A 92 33.64 -9.66 21.05
C GLY A 92 33.40 -8.14 20.88
N ASN A 93 32.73 -7.47 21.82
CA ASN A 93 32.47 -6.04 21.75
C ASN A 93 33.78 -5.25 21.96
N VAL A 94 34.32 -4.73 20.86
CA VAL A 94 35.57 -3.98 20.80
C VAL A 94 35.33 -2.52 20.43
N THR A 95 36.17 -1.63 20.96
CA THR A 95 36.09 -0.20 20.69
C THR A 95 37.49 0.30 20.34
N PHE A 96 37.71 0.54 19.05
CA PHE A 96 38.96 1.06 18.57
C PHE A 96 39.02 2.57 18.80
N ARG A 97 39.88 2.97 19.73
CA ARG A 97 40.14 4.37 20.02
C ARG A 97 41.30 4.82 19.13
N ALA A 98 40.95 5.44 18.01
CA ALA A 98 41.94 6.17 17.23
C ALA A 98 42.55 7.29 18.09
N PRO A 99 43.86 7.55 17.99
CA PRO A 99 44.47 8.69 18.67
C PRO A 99 43.82 10.01 18.25
N PRO A 100 43.86 11.04 19.12
CA PRO A 100 43.21 12.32 18.86
C PRO A 100 43.76 12.98 17.59
N SER A 101 42.84 13.45 16.74
CA SER A 101 43.16 14.17 15.52
C SER A 101 42.06 15.18 15.18
N ARG A 102 42.41 16.25 14.47
CA ARG A 102 41.52 17.33 14.04
C ARG A 102 40.84 17.03 12.70
N PHE A 103 41.44 16.19 11.85
CA PHE A 103 40.93 15.87 10.51
C PHE A 103 40.28 14.48 10.43
N ILE A 104 40.82 13.50 11.16
CA ILE A 104 40.18 12.18 11.35
C ILE A 104 39.20 12.32 12.51
N THR A 105 38.01 12.80 12.19
CA THR A 105 36.90 12.98 13.14
C THR A 105 35.91 11.81 13.12
N ALA A 106 36.02 10.92 12.12
CA ALA A 106 35.24 9.70 11.99
C ALA A 106 35.53 8.79 13.17
N ALA A 107 34.66 8.82 14.19
CA ALA A 107 34.61 7.77 15.18
C ALA A 107 34.20 6.50 14.45
N ILE A 108 34.99 5.43 14.57
CA ILE A 108 34.46 4.10 14.29
C ILE A 108 33.33 3.91 15.29
N PRO A 109 32.08 3.70 14.85
CA PRO A 109 30.96 3.60 15.76
C PRO A 109 31.29 2.58 16.84
N ALA A 110 31.16 2.99 18.09
CA ALA A 110 31.50 2.14 19.19
C ALA A 110 30.39 1.08 19.31
N ASN A 111 30.75 -0.20 19.52
CA ASN A 111 29.91 -1.43 19.38
C ASN A 111 30.22 -2.26 18.13
N ASN A 112 31.49 -2.43 17.82
CA ASN A 112 31.91 -3.40 16.81
C ASN A 112 32.07 -4.76 17.48
N PHE A 113 31.63 -5.80 16.79
CA PHE A 113 31.85 -7.17 17.24
C PHE A 113 33.00 -7.77 16.46
N GLY A 114 34.12 -8.07 17.12
CA GLY A 114 35.32 -8.55 16.46
C GLY A 114 36.50 -8.72 17.40
N VAL A 115 37.71 -8.52 16.87
CA VAL A 115 38.97 -8.69 17.58
C VAL A 115 39.78 -7.39 17.53
N GLN A 116 40.36 -7.01 18.65
CA GLN A 116 41.29 -5.89 18.76
C GLN A 116 42.56 -6.37 19.46
N ALA A 117 43.74 -5.96 19.00
CA ALA A 117 45.00 -6.29 19.62
C ALA A 117 45.85 -5.03 19.80
N ALA A 118 46.51 -4.92 20.94
CA ALA A 118 47.49 -3.88 21.26
C ALA A 118 48.83 -4.54 21.63
N ALA A 119 49.89 -4.08 21.00
CA ALA A 119 51.26 -4.51 21.25
C ALA A 119 52.17 -3.30 21.47
N GLN A 120 53.16 -3.46 22.33
CA GLN A 120 54.17 -2.44 22.60
C GLN A 120 55.56 -3.02 22.35
N LEU A 121 56.26 -2.44 21.38
CA LEU A 121 57.63 -2.77 21.00
C LEU A 121 58.53 -1.58 21.34
N GLY A 122 58.98 -1.52 22.60
CA GLY A 122 59.72 -0.37 23.12
C GLY A 122 58.86 0.91 23.08
N SER A 123 59.33 1.93 22.35
CA SER A 123 58.62 3.19 22.16
C SER A 123 57.47 3.13 21.14
N LEU A 124 57.32 2.02 20.40
CA LEU A 124 56.26 1.86 19.41
C LEU A 124 55.08 1.09 20.00
N GLU A 125 53.94 1.73 20.09
CA GLU A 125 52.65 1.12 20.40
C GLU A 125 51.89 0.87 19.09
N LEU A 126 51.44 -0.37 18.87
CA LEU A 126 50.62 -0.78 17.73
C LEU A 126 49.27 -1.26 18.23
N THR A 127 48.19 -0.72 17.68
CA THR A 127 46.82 -1.17 17.95
C THR A 127 46.14 -1.53 16.64
N GLY A 128 45.58 -2.73 16.52
CA GLY A 128 44.82 -3.19 15.35
C GLY A 128 43.41 -3.64 15.74
N ILE A 129 42.44 -3.45 14.84
CA ILE A 129 41.07 -3.95 14.97
C ILE A 129 40.62 -4.63 13.67
N TYR A 130 39.89 -5.73 13.82
CA TYR A 130 39.08 -6.33 12.78
C TYR A 130 37.71 -6.66 13.37
N ALA A 131 36.65 -5.99 12.92
CA ALA A 131 35.34 -6.15 13.52
C ALA A 131 34.19 -5.85 12.55
N GLN A 132 33.00 -6.33 12.87
CA GLN A 132 31.76 -6.00 12.17
C GLN A 132 30.99 -4.98 12.99
N GLN A 133 30.64 -3.85 12.37
CA GLN A 133 29.84 -2.81 12.99
C GLN A 133 28.40 -3.30 13.18
N ARG A 134 27.89 -3.22 14.42
CA ARG A 134 26.50 -3.56 14.74
C ARG A 134 25.71 -2.31 15.06
N GLY A 135 24.81 -1.93 14.15
CA GLY A 135 23.60 -1.18 14.47
C GLY A 135 23.75 0.27 14.96
N ASN A 136 24.92 0.90 14.90
CA ASN A 136 25.05 2.31 15.34
C ASN A 136 25.22 3.25 14.14
N VAL A 137 24.45 4.34 14.14
CA VAL A 137 24.49 5.41 13.14
C VAL A 137 24.84 6.72 13.85
N ILE A 138 25.80 7.47 13.29
CA ILE A 138 26.13 8.81 13.80
C ILE A 138 25.03 9.77 13.34
N LYS A 139 24.39 10.45 14.29
CA LYS A 139 23.47 11.57 14.05
C LYS A 139 24.20 12.88 14.29
N ASP A 140 23.92 13.86 13.45
CA ASP A 140 24.37 15.24 13.61
C ASP A 140 23.14 16.14 13.59
N ARG A 141 22.94 16.89 14.67
CA ARG A 141 21.78 17.78 14.84
C ARG A 141 22.24 19.16 15.25
N VAL A 142 21.58 20.16 14.69
CA VAL A 142 21.84 21.57 14.99
C VAL A 142 20.58 22.13 15.64
N TYR A 143 20.76 22.91 16.68
CA TYR A 143 19.71 23.55 17.45
C TYR A 143 20.07 25.01 17.67
N ASP A 144 19.08 25.88 17.76
CA ASP A 144 19.25 27.25 18.22
C ASP A 144 18.66 27.36 19.63
N VAL A 145 19.51 27.66 20.61
CA VAL A 145 19.13 27.70 22.03
C VAL A 145 19.12 29.15 22.50
N GLY A 146 17.92 29.69 22.75
CA GLY A 146 17.66 31.05 23.25
C GLY A 146 16.78 31.03 24.51
N ALA A 147 15.67 31.76 24.52
CA ALA A 147 14.65 31.62 25.57
C ALA A 147 13.90 30.28 25.47
N THR A 148 13.74 29.79 24.24
CA THR A 148 13.29 28.44 23.87
C THR A 148 14.37 27.78 23.03
N THR A 149 14.33 26.45 22.93
CA THR A 149 15.20 25.68 22.03
C THR A 149 14.45 25.33 20.76
N THR A 150 15.00 25.67 19.61
CA THR A 150 14.45 25.32 18.30
C THR A 150 15.40 24.42 17.50
N GLN A 151 14.84 23.66 16.57
CA GLN A 151 15.57 22.87 15.58
C GLN A 151 15.16 23.34 14.17
N PRO A 152 16.09 23.82 13.33
CA PRO A 152 15.78 24.15 11.95
C PRO A 152 15.45 22.88 11.16
N ILE A 153 14.38 22.96 10.39
CA ILE A 153 13.98 21.96 9.40
C ILE A 153 14.13 22.55 7.99
N ASP A 154 14.54 21.72 7.04
CA ASP A 154 14.63 22.06 5.62
C ASP A 154 14.01 20.90 4.82
N ARG A 155 12.89 21.18 4.17
CA ARG A 155 12.12 20.17 3.42
C ARG A 155 11.82 20.67 2.03
N VAL A 156 12.00 19.80 1.05
CA VAL A 156 11.56 20.06 -0.33
C VAL A 156 10.25 19.31 -0.59
N ALA A 157 9.24 20.01 -1.08
CA ALA A 157 8.00 19.45 -1.60
C ALA A 157 7.94 19.71 -3.12
N ARG A 158 7.37 18.77 -3.88
CA ARG A 158 7.09 18.95 -5.31
C ARG A 158 5.76 19.69 -5.49
N ASP A 159 5.56 20.28 -6.66
CA ASP A 159 4.22 20.72 -7.12
C ASP A 159 3.15 19.63 -7.03
N LEU A 160 3.52 18.35 -7.17
CA LEU A 160 2.59 17.23 -7.03
C LEU A 160 2.22 16.93 -5.56
N ASP A 161 3.00 17.41 -4.59
CA ASP A 161 2.87 17.09 -3.17
C ASP A 161 1.94 18.06 -2.42
N TYR A 162 0.89 18.54 -3.09
CA TYR A 162 -0.16 19.34 -2.46
C TYR A 162 -0.87 18.54 -1.35
N GLU A 163 -1.56 19.23 -0.45
CA GLU A 163 -2.28 18.62 0.67
C GLU A 163 -3.60 17.98 0.20
N ALA A 164 -3.47 16.80 -0.39
CA ALA A 164 -4.58 16.05 -0.97
C ALA A 164 -5.60 15.56 0.07
N GLY A 165 -6.88 15.59 -0.29
CA GLY A 165 -7.98 15.10 0.55
C GLY A 165 -8.30 15.95 1.77
N ARG A 166 -7.81 17.19 1.87
CA ARG A 166 -8.04 18.04 3.04
C ARG A 166 -8.90 19.26 2.77
N PHE A 167 -8.58 20.02 1.74
CA PHE A 167 -9.21 21.30 1.45
C PHE A 167 -10.21 21.16 0.30
N PHE A 168 -11.45 21.59 0.52
CA PHE A 168 -12.53 21.47 -0.45
C PHE A 168 -13.39 22.74 -0.50
N PHE A 169 -13.91 23.06 -1.67
CA PHE A 169 -14.98 24.03 -1.80
C PHE A 169 -16.32 23.43 -1.35
N ALA A 170 -17.18 24.26 -0.76
CA ALA A 170 -18.60 23.94 -0.53
C ALA A 170 -19.48 24.40 -1.70
N VAL A 171 -19.10 25.51 -2.34
CA VAL A 171 -19.76 26.07 -3.52
C VAL A 171 -19.01 25.65 -4.78
N ASP A 172 -19.65 25.80 -5.95
CA ASP A 172 -18.96 25.52 -7.20
C ASP A 172 -17.94 26.63 -7.50
N PRO A 173 -16.61 26.36 -7.48
CA PRO A 173 -15.61 27.40 -7.67
C PRO A 173 -15.63 27.99 -9.08
N ALA A 174 -16.13 27.27 -10.09
CA ALA A 174 -16.23 27.78 -11.45
C ALA A 174 -17.26 28.93 -11.59
N LEU A 175 -18.14 29.09 -10.59
CA LEU A 175 -19.12 30.19 -10.53
C LEU A 175 -18.57 31.43 -9.79
N ILE A 176 -17.40 31.33 -9.16
CA ILE A 176 -16.76 32.46 -8.49
C ILE A 176 -16.11 33.37 -9.55
N PRO A 177 -16.36 34.70 -9.52
CA PRO A 177 -15.73 35.62 -10.46
C PRO A 177 -14.21 35.51 -10.45
N GLY A 178 -13.61 35.38 -11.63
CA GLY A 178 -12.15 35.28 -11.80
C GLY A 178 -11.59 33.86 -11.82
N TYR A 179 -12.41 32.81 -11.71
CA TYR A 179 -11.94 31.41 -11.83
C TYR A 179 -11.07 31.17 -13.09
N PRO A 180 -9.92 30.45 -12.99
CA PRO A 180 -9.35 29.81 -11.79
C PRO A 180 -8.46 30.72 -10.92
N ALA A 181 -8.33 32.01 -11.25
CA ALA A 181 -7.55 33.00 -10.50
C ALA A 181 -8.30 33.50 -9.24
N VAL A 182 -8.60 32.57 -8.34
CA VAL A 182 -9.28 32.82 -7.06
C VAL A 182 -8.29 32.63 -5.91
N ASP A 183 -8.20 33.62 -5.03
CA ASP A 183 -7.49 33.55 -3.75
C ASP A 183 -8.45 33.12 -2.65
N VAL A 184 -8.38 31.85 -2.24
CA VAL A 184 -9.28 31.25 -1.24
C VAL A 184 -9.23 31.96 0.11
N LEU A 185 -8.11 32.58 0.44
CA LEU A 185 -7.91 33.30 1.71
C LEU A 185 -8.46 34.73 1.70
N ALA A 186 -8.94 35.21 0.54
CA ALA A 186 -9.43 36.57 0.32
C ALA A 186 -10.85 36.63 -0.27
N ILE A 187 -11.60 35.52 -0.23
CA ILE A 187 -12.98 35.47 -0.73
C ILE A 187 -13.87 36.39 0.12
N ASN A 188 -14.42 37.44 -0.51
CA ASN A 188 -15.31 38.38 0.13
C ASN A 188 -16.78 37.96 -0.09
N SER A 189 -17.35 37.25 0.89
CA SER A 189 -18.72 36.68 0.80
C SER A 189 -19.81 37.69 0.38
N PRO A 190 -19.88 38.93 0.92
CA PRO A 190 -20.81 39.97 0.44
C PRO A 190 -20.68 40.38 -1.03
N SER A 191 -19.58 40.08 -1.70
CA SER A 191 -19.40 40.36 -3.13
C SER A 191 -19.79 39.18 -4.02
N LEU A 192 -20.00 37.99 -3.45
CA LEU A 192 -20.45 36.83 -4.19
C LEU A 192 -21.94 36.97 -4.59
N PRO A 193 -22.37 36.35 -5.70
CA PRO A 193 -23.78 36.17 -6.00
C PRO A 193 -24.51 35.44 -4.86
N ASP A 194 -25.79 35.77 -4.63
CA ASP A 194 -26.58 35.19 -3.53
C ASP A 194 -26.62 33.64 -3.55
N SER A 195 -26.55 33.03 -4.73
CA SER A 195 -26.51 31.56 -4.90
C SER A 195 -25.23 30.90 -4.36
N LEU A 196 -24.16 31.67 -4.14
CA LEU A 196 -22.87 31.20 -3.64
C LEU A 196 -22.59 31.67 -2.20
N ARG A 197 -23.48 32.46 -1.60
CA ARG A 197 -23.32 32.87 -0.20
C ARG A 197 -23.81 31.75 0.70
N VAL A 198 -22.91 31.17 1.48
CA VAL A 198 -23.22 30.06 2.39
C VAL A 198 -23.53 30.62 3.78
N GLY A 199 -24.70 30.28 4.33
CA GLY A 199 -25.12 30.66 5.68
C GLY A 199 -24.82 29.57 6.71
N SER A 200 -25.18 28.31 6.41
CA SER A 200 -24.88 27.15 7.27
C SER A 200 -24.53 25.95 6.40
N LEU A 201 -23.46 25.23 6.76
CA LEU A 201 -22.85 24.14 5.98
C LEU A 201 -22.79 22.85 6.79
N HIS A 202 -23.31 21.76 6.23
CA HIS A 202 -23.04 20.41 6.71
C HIS A 202 -22.20 19.65 5.70
N VAL A 203 -21.23 18.89 6.21
CA VAL A 203 -20.33 18.03 5.44
C VAL A 203 -20.62 16.59 5.78
N TYR A 204 -20.67 15.75 4.76
CA TYR A 204 -20.99 14.34 4.88
C TYR A 204 -19.94 13.47 4.19
N ARG A 205 -19.69 12.30 4.77
CA ARG A 205 -18.73 11.31 4.26
C ARG A 205 -19.40 9.95 4.08
N VAL A 206 -18.99 9.21 3.05
CA VAL A 206 -19.27 7.77 2.93
C VAL A 206 -17.96 7.03 2.78
N ARG A 207 -17.76 6.02 3.63
CA ARG A 207 -16.73 5.00 3.45
C ARG A 207 -17.29 3.89 2.57
N ALA A 208 -16.70 3.67 1.41
CA ALA A 208 -17.18 2.66 0.48
C ALA A 208 -17.18 1.28 1.14
N LEU A 209 -18.30 0.56 1.06
CA LEU A 209 -18.46 -0.76 1.69
C LEU A 209 -18.10 -1.84 0.66
N SER A 210 -17.20 -2.74 1.04
CA SER A 210 -16.97 -3.96 0.26
C SER A 210 -18.14 -4.93 0.49
N PRO A 211 -18.60 -5.67 -0.55
CA PRO A 211 -19.61 -6.72 -0.40
C PRO A 211 -19.24 -7.77 0.66
N LEU A 212 -17.93 -8.02 0.83
CA LEU A 212 -17.37 -8.96 1.81
C LEU A 212 -17.21 -8.38 3.23
N SER A 213 -17.59 -7.11 3.46
CA SER A 213 -17.41 -6.46 4.77
C SER A 213 -18.48 -6.89 5.77
N ASN A 214 -18.08 -7.38 6.95
CA ASN A 214 -19.05 -7.78 7.98
C ASN A 214 -19.67 -6.57 8.72
N SER A 215 -18.98 -5.42 8.71
CA SER A 215 -19.39 -4.22 9.45
C SER A 215 -19.75 -3.06 8.51
N ASN A 216 -20.75 -2.28 8.91
CA ASN A 216 -21.09 -1.01 8.28
C ASN A 216 -20.56 0.16 9.13
N GLN A 217 -19.55 0.86 8.61
CA GLN A 217 -18.94 2.01 9.31
C GLN A 217 -19.74 3.30 9.17
N ASN A 218 -20.75 3.32 8.29
CA ASN A 218 -21.58 4.50 8.03
C ASN A 218 -22.92 4.44 8.79
N ILE A 219 -23.07 3.49 9.73
CA ILE A 219 -24.29 3.29 10.50
C ILE A 219 -24.72 4.57 11.24
N GLY A 220 -26.03 4.84 11.24
CA GLY A 220 -26.58 6.07 11.81
C GLY A 220 -26.42 7.32 10.92
N GLY A 221 -25.79 7.17 9.75
CA GLY A 221 -25.73 8.20 8.73
C GLY A 221 -27.08 8.47 8.05
N VAL A 222 -27.16 9.58 7.31
CA VAL A 222 -28.36 9.98 6.57
C VAL A 222 -28.44 9.20 5.26
N ARG A 223 -29.59 8.58 4.98
CA ARG A 223 -29.82 7.92 3.70
C ARG A 223 -30.02 8.96 2.60
N ALA A 224 -29.02 9.14 1.75
CA ALA A 224 -29.02 10.19 0.73
C ALA A 224 -28.34 9.79 -0.58
N VAL A 225 -28.71 10.46 -1.66
CA VAL A 225 -27.98 10.45 -2.94
C VAL A 225 -27.21 11.76 -3.08
N ALA A 226 -25.91 11.69 -3.31
CA ALA A 226 -25.10 12.86 -3.63
C ALA A 226 -24.98 13.03 -5.14
N CYS A 227 -25.26 14.23 -5.64
CA CYS A 227 -25.25 14.52 -7.07
C CYS A 227 -24.30 15.66 -7.41
N GLY A 228 -23.69 15.60 -8.60
CA GLY A 228 -22.81 16.67 -9.09
C GLY A 228 -23.60 17.94 -9.41
N PRO A 229 -22.94 19.11 -9.48
CA PRO A 229 -23.57 20.34 -9.96
C PRO A 229 -23.68 20.38 -11.50
N SER A 230 -24.61 21.17 -12.02
CA SER A 230 -24.68 21.54 -13.44
C SER A 230 -24.80 23.07 -13.59
N PRO A 231 -24.57 23.62 -14.80
CA PRO A 231 -24.68 25.07 -15.02
C PRO A 231 -26.05 25.66 -14.66
N ARG A 232 -27.10 24.84 -14.57
CA ARG A 232 -28.48 25.26 -14.28
C ARG A 232 -28.97 24.86 -12.88
N ARG A 233 -28.35 23.86 -12.24
CA ARG A 233 -28.79 23.30 -10.96
C ARG A 233 -27.60 23.05 -10.06
N SER A 234 -27.72 23.43 -8.79
CA SER A 234 -26.70 23.17 -7.77
C SER A 234 -26.58 21.69 -7.40
N VAL A 235 -27.62 20.90 -7.71
CA VAL A 235 -27.68 19.45 -7.51
C VAL A 235 -28.35 18.83 -8.75
N ASP A 236 -27.60 18.02 -9.49
CA ASP A 236 -28.03 17.42 -10.76
C ASP A 236 -27.49 15.99 -10.90
N CYS A 237 -28.38 15.02 -10.71
CA CYS A 237 -28.03 13.60 -10.73
C CYS A 237 -27.87 13.03 -12.14
N GLY A 238 -28.11 13.83 -13.19
CA GLY A 238 -27.97 13.37 -14.57
C GLY A 238 -26.52 13.21 -15.04
N ALA A 239 -25.58 13.95 -14.44
CA ALA A 239 -24.16 13.94 -14.83
C ALA A 239 -23.26 13.13 -13.86
N GLN A 240 -23.51 13.24 -12.56
CA GLN A 240 -22.81 12.47 -11.54
C GLN A 240 -23.76 12.16 -10.39
N ARG A 241 -23.70 10.92 -9.89
CA ARG A 241 -24.57 10.39 -8.86
C ARG A 241 -23.82 9.36 -8.02
N ALA A 242 -23.93 9.47 -6.70
CA ALA A 242 -23.37 8.53 -5.73
C ALA A 242 -24.43 8.16 -4.68
N GLY A 243 -24.65 6.87 -4.46
CA GLY A 243 -25.65 6.34 -3.54
C GLY A 243 -26.96 5.94 -4.23
N PRO A 244 -28.04 5.70 -3.48
CA PRO A 244 -28.23 6.12 -2.10
C PRO A 244 -27.34 5.35 -1.12
N PHE A 245 -26.61 6.07 -0.28
CA PHE A 245 -25.80 5.49 0.80
C PHE A 245 -26.28 6.02 2.15
N GLN A 246 -25.81 5.41 3.24
CA GLN A 246 -25.82 6.04 4.55
C GLN A 246 -24.62 7.00 4.66
N TRP A 247 -24.86 8.30 4.71
CA TRP A 247 -23.85 9.34 4.78
C TRP A 247 -23.60 9.78 6.23
N GLU A 248 -22.40 9.55 6.73
CA GLU A 248 -21.97 10.02 8.05
C GLU A 248 -21.94 11.56 8.07
N ILE A 249 -22.61 12.17 9.06
CA ILE A 249 -22.59 13.61 9.26
C ILE A 249 -21.33 13.98 10.05
N LEU A 250 -20.49 14.85 9.50
CA LEU A 250 -19.31 15.36 10.18
C LEU A 250 -19.67 16.57 11.05
N GLN A 251 -18.92 16.79 12.14
CA GLN A 251 -19.13 17.90 13.07
C GLN A 251 -18.16 19.06 12.81
N GLU A 252 -18.70 20.27 12.58
CA GLU A 252 -17.89 21.50 12.49
C GLU A 252 -17.12 21.76 13.79
N GLY A 253 -15.87 22.22 13.68
CA GLY A 253 -14.99 22.50 14.83
C GLY A 253 -14.34 21.25 15.44
N ARG A 254 -14.78 20.05 15.07
CA ARG A 254 -14.20 18.77 15.49
C ARG A 254 -13.62 17.99 14.31
N ASP A 255 -14.42 17.76 13.28
CA ASP A 255 -14.08 16.96 12.11
C ASP A 255 -13.67 17.82 10.91
N TYR A 256 -14.10 19.08 10.88
CA TYR A 256 -13.70 20.05 9.85
C TYR A 256 -13.74 21.51 10.33
N TYR A 257 -12.96 22.36 9.66
CA TYR A 257 -12.95 23.82 9.76
C TYR A 257 -13.73 24.42 8.58
N VAL A 258 -14.47 25.50 8.82
CA VAL A 258 -15.16 26.29 7.76
C VAL A 258 -14.58 27.69 7.71
N ASP A 259 -14.27 28.17 6.51
CA ASP A 259 -13.79 29.54 6.31
C ASP A 259 -14.90 30.57 6.56
N PRO A 260 -14.60 31.79 7.05
CA PRO A 260 -15.58 32.87 7.22
C PRO A 260 -16.45 33.19 6.01
N SER A 261 -15.97 32.94 4.78
CA SER A 261 -16.78 33.10 3.58
C SER A 261 -17.87 32.04 3.41
N GLY A 262 -17.77 30.92 4.15
CA GLY A 262 -18.55 29.70 4.02
C GLY A 262 -18.34 28.95 2.71
N SER A 263 -17.49 29.46 1.81
CA SER A 263 -17.35 28.97 0.44
C SER A 263 -16.44 27.74 0.33
N TRP A 264 -15.58 27.51 1.32
CA TRP A 264 -14.67 26.36 1.40
C TRP A 264 -14.50 25.91 2.86
N PHE A 265 -14.05 24.67 3.01
CA PHE A 265 -13.83 24.02 4.29
C PHE A 265 -12.60 23.10 4.22
N ALA A 266 -12.11 22.68 5.38
CA ALA A 266 -10.94 21.82 5.48
C ALA A 266 -11.14 20.74 6.55
N LEU A 267 -10.90 19.48 6.20
CA LEU A 267 -11.08 18.35 7.10
C LEU A 267 -9.94 18.27 8.14
N ALA A 268 -10.28 17.93 9.39
CA ALA A 268 -9.34 17.67 10.47
C ALA A 268 -8.40 16.49 10.13
N THR A 269 -8.97 15.44 9.55
CA THR A 269 -8.28 14.27 9.01
C THR A 269 -8.42 14.24 7.51
N ARG A 270 -7.36 13.88 6.77
CA ARG A 270 -7.45 13.73 5.31
C ARG A 270 -8.52 12.69 4.96
N LEU A 271 -9.28 12.97 3.90
CA LEU A 271 -10.22 12.03 3.29
C LEU A 271 -9.45 10.87 2.67
N ASP A 272 -9.88 9.64 2.97
CA ASP A 272 -9.33 8.44 2.35
C ASP A 272 -9.48 8.49 0.82
N GLN A 273 -8.66 7.72 0.09
CA GLN A 273 -8.74 7.68 -1.38
C GLN A 273 -10.02 7.04 -1.89
N SER A 274 -10.66 6.19 -1.08
CA SER A 274 -11.89 5.46 -1.43
C SER A 274 -13.18 6.09 -0.89
N ASP A 275 -13.07 7.16 -0.11
CA ASP A 275 -14.21 7.81 0.53
C ASP A 275 -14.88 8.84 -0.39
N TYR A 276 -16.21 8.89 -0.35
CA TYR A 276 -16.98 9.98 -0.96
C TYR A 276 -17.14 11.13 0.01
N LEU A 277 -17.24 12.35 -0.53
CA LEU A 277 -17.53 13.57 0.24
C LEU A 277 -18.66 14.35 -0.41
N ALA A 278 -19.62 14.77 0.41
CA ALA A 278 -20.75 15.58 -0.03
C ALA A 278 -21.03 16.71 0.96
N VAL A 279 -21.81 17.69 0.53
CA VAL A 279 -22.24 18.81 1.36
C VAL A 279 -23.71 19.15 1.13
N SER A 280 -24.31 19.78 2.14
CA SER A 280 -25.56 20.52 2.01
C SER A 280 -25.39 21.88 2.65
N TYR A 281 -26.01 22.92 2.10
CA TYR A 281 -25.99 24.21 2.76
C TYR A 281 -27.25 25.05 2.54
N VAL A 282 -27.49 25.92 3.50
CA VAL A 282 -28.51 26.98 3.45
C VAL A 282 -27.85 28.26 2.96
N PRO A 283 -28.37 28.94 1.92
CA PRO A 283 -27.82 30.22 1.47
C PRO A 283 -27.92 31.32 2.53
N ALA A 284 -26.98 32.27 2.51
CA ALA A 284 -26.97 33.38 3.46
C ALA A 284 -28.25 34.23 3.34
N GLY A 285 -28.83 34.62 4.48
CA GLY A 285 -30.08 35.40 4.56
C GLY A 285 -31.36 34.56 4.52
N GLN A 286 -31.26 33.24 4.37
CA GLN A 286 -32.38 32.31 4.55
C GLN A 286 -32.32 31.66 5.94
N THR A 287 -33.47 31.52 6.61
CA THR A 287 -33.57 30.94 7.97
C THR A 287 -33.81 29.43 7.98
N GLY A 288 -33.93 28.78 6.81
CA GLY A 288 -34.07 27.34 6.69
C GLY A 288 -34.43 26.86 5.28
N CYS A 289 -34.53 25.53 5.12
CA CYS A 289 -35.00 24.90 3.89
C CYS A 289 -36.52 24.78 3.91
N VAL A 290 -37.21 25.47 3.00
CA VAL A 290 -38.67 25.34 2.86
C VAL A 290 -38.98 24.36 1.72
N SER A 291 -40.01 23.52 1.90
CA SER A 291 -40.46 22.53 0.91
C SER A 291 -40.59 23.13 -0.51
N PRO A 292 -40.28 22.36 -1.58
CA PRO A 292 -40.38 22.83 -2.97
C PRO A 292 -41.75 23.41 -3.37
N SER A 293 -42.82 23.07 -2.64
CA SER A 293 -44.18 23.55 -2.87
C SER A 293 -44.47 24.97 -2.35
N ALA A 294 -43.60 25.54 -1.53
CA ALA A 294 -43.70 26.91 -1.02
C ALA A 294 -42.47 27.70 -1.50
N GLY A 295 -42.62 28.43 -2.61
CA GLY A 295 -41.52 29.14 -3.26
C GLY A 295 -40.63 29.95 -2.29
N ALA A 296 -39.31 29.81 -2.50
CA ALA A 296 -38.20 30.65 -2.00
C ALA A 296 -37.39 30.23 -0.76
N GLY A 297 -37.33 28.94 -0.38
CA GLY A 297 -36.17 28.38 0.32
C GLY A 297 -35.35 27.51 -0.64
N ARG A 298 -34.16 27.96 -1.10
CA ARG A 298 -33.34 27.23 -2.09
C ARG A 298 -32.08 26.68 -1.43
N CYS A 299 -32.26 25.67 -0.58
CA CYS A 299 -31.10 24.91 -0.10
C CYS A 299 -30.41 24.19 -1.24
N VAL A 300 -29.11 23.99 -1.09
CA VAL A 300 -28.38 23.09 -1.95
C VAL A 300 -28.44 21.71 -1.33
N GLY A 301 -29.16 20.83 -2.01
CA GLY A 301 -29.58 19.55 -1.45
C GLY A 301 -30.70 19.73 -0.42
N THR A 302 -31.09 18.62 0.20
CA THR A 302 -31.76 18.62 1.49
C THR A 302 -30.74 18.92 2.59
N PHE A 303 -31.19 19.43 3.73
CA PHE A 303 -30.31 19.81 4.86
C PHE A 303 -30.62 18.96 6.10
N PRO A 304 -30.38 17.63 6.03
CA PRO A 304 -30.65 16.73 7.13
C PRO A 304 -29.67 16.94 8.28
N VAL A 305 -30.16 16.80 9.51
CA VAL A 305 -29.35 16.95 10.74
C VAL A 305 -29.21 15.64 11.51
N ALA A 306 -29.98 14.62 11.11
CA ALA A 306 -29.98 13.26 11.64
C ALA A 306 -30.62 12.33 10.61
N ALA A 307 -30.42 11.02 10.77
CA ALA A 307 -31.10 10.03 9.94
C ALA A 307 -32.63 10.13 10.09
N HIS A 308 -33.34 9.98 8.97
CA HIS A 308 -34.81 10.02 8.98
C HIS A 308 -35.39 8.69 9.52
N PRO A 309 -36.40 8.70 10.41
CA PRO A 309 -37.00 7.47 10.94
C PRO A 309 -37.67 6.62 9.85
N ASP A 310 -38.27 7.28 8.86
CA ASP A 310 -38.78 6.64 7.65
C ASP A 310 -37.62 6.42 6.66
N THR A 311 -37.19 5.17 6.54
CA THR A 311 -36.08 4.76 5.68
C THR A 311 -36.44 4.76 4.20
N SER A 312 -37.71 4.95 3.82
CA SER A 312 -38.10 5.04 2.40
C SER A 312 -37.70 6.37 1.77
N LEU A 313 -37.60 7.43 2.58
CA LEU A 313 -37.17 8.75 2.14
C LEU A 313 -35.67 8.76 1.82
N VAL A 314 -35.33 9.40 0.71
CA VAL A 314 -33.96 9.57 0.22
C VAL A 314 -33.66 11.06 0.16
N ASP A 315 -32.75 11.51 1.00
CA ASP A 315 -32.23 12.87 0.96
C ASP A 315 -31.37 13.11 -0.30
N THR A 316 -31.13 14.37 -0.65
CA THR A 316 -30.27 14.71 -1.79
C THR A 316 -29.16 15.65 -1.34
N LEU A 317 -27.90 15.33 -1.65
CA LEU A 317 -26.74 16.13 -1.27
C LEU A 317 -26.01 16.63 -2.53
N ARG A 318 -25.12 17.61 -2.37
CA ARG A 318 -24.14 17.95 -3.43
C ARG A 318 -22.87 17.14 -3.25
N LEU A 319 -22.52 16.36 -4.26
CA LEU A 319 -21.25 15.64 -4.34
C LEU A 319 -20.10 16.64 -4.56
N VAL A 320 -19.11 16.63 -3.65
CA VAL A 320 -17.91 17.48 -3.75
C VAL A 320 -16.65 16.67 -4.00
N TYR A 321 -16.64 15.37 -3.67
CA TYR A 321 -15.56 14.48 -4.04
C TYR A 321 -16.09 13.10 -4.39
N ASP A 322 -15.65 12.60 -5.54
CA ASP A 322 -15.95 11.27 -6.05
C ASP A 322 -14.63 10.48 -6.18
N PRO A 323 -14.43 9.40 -5.42
CA PRO A 323 -13.21 8.60 -5.40
C PRO A 323 -13.05 7.70 -6.63
N LYS A 324 -14.09 7.54 -7.46
CA LYS A 324 -14.07 6.66 -8.63
C LYS A 324 -12.90 7.05 -9.56
N PRO A 325 -11.99 6.13 -9.94
CA PRO A 325 -10.83 6.49 -10.77
C PRO A 325 -11.21 6.94 -12.19
N GLY A 326 -12.46 6.69 -12.60
CA GLY A 326 -13.05 7.19 -13.83
C GLY A 326 -13.43 8.67 -13.83
N VAL A 327 -13.41 9.35 -12.67
CA VAL A 327 -13.62 10.79 -12.54
C VAL A 327 -12.53 11.51 -13.31
N THR A 328 -12.88 12.49 -14.15
CA THR A 328 -11.92 13.26 -14.96
C THR A 328 -12.02 14.75 -14.64
N ALA A 329 -11.12 15.57 -15.19
CA ALA A 329 -11.21 17.03 -15.07
C ALA A 329 -12.55 17.62 -15.57
N GLY A 330 -13.25 16.92 -16.47
CA GLY A 330 -14.57 17.32 -16.95
C GLY A 330 -15.72 16.95 -16.00
N SER A 331 -15.48 16.08 -15.02
CA SER A 331 -16.47 15.68 -14.04
C SER A 331 -16.81 16.85 -13.11
N PRO A 332 -18.10 17.17 -12.88
CA PRO A 332 -18.52 18.28 -12.04
C PRO A 332 -17.88 18.36 -10.64
N SER A 333 -17.68 17.23 -9.96
CA SER A 333 -17.09 17.17 -8.61
C SER A 333 -15.57 17.39 -8.60
N PHE A 334 -14.87 17.21 -9.72
CA PHE A 334 -13.39 17.19 -9.75
C PHE A 334 -12.77 18.51 -9.25
N ARG A 335 -13.36 19.65 -9.63
CA ARG A 335 -12.83 20.99 -9.34
C ARG A 335 -13.01 21.46 -7.89
N PHE A 336 -13.70 20.68 -7.06
CA PHE A 336 -13.99 21.09 -5.69
C PHE A 336 -12.80 20.85 -4.74
N GLU A 337 -11.89 19.95 -5.05
CA GLU A 337 -10.66 19.77 -4.26
C GLU A 337 -9.68 20.91 -4.53
N ILE A 338 -9.21 21.57 -3.46
CA ILE A 338 -8.23 22.65 -3.55
C ILE A 338 -6.83 22.04 -3.66
N ARG A 339 -6.18 22.23 -4.80
CA ARG A 339 -4.84 21.67 -5.11
C ARG A 339 -3.70 22.68 -4.98
N SER A 340 -3.97 23.79 -4.31
CA SER A 340 -3.05 24.91 -4.14
C SER A 340 -2.58 25.13 -2.70
N ALA A 341 -2.80 24.14 -1.82
CA ALA A 341 -2.39 24.15 -0.42
C ALA A 341 -1.25 23.14 -0.18
N TYR A 342 -0.18 23.55 0.51
CA TYR A 342 0.99 22.71 0.82
C TYR A 342 1.25 22.71 2.31
N ARG A 343 1.29 21.54 2.94
CA ARG A 343 1.60 21.42 4.38
C ARG A 343 2.99 21.96 4.68
N VAL A 344 3.18 22.58 5.84
CA VAL A 344 4.50 23.01 6.37
C VAL A 344 4.90 22.07 7.50
N GLY A 345 4.11 22.00 8.57
CA GLY A 345 4.32 21.15 9.74
C GLY A 345 3.22 21.37 10.78
N GLY A 346 3.32 20.76 11.96
CA GLY A 346 2.32 20.88 13.03
C GLY A 346 2.49 22.14 13.88
N GLY A 347 1.75 22.20 14.98
CA GLY A 347 1.79 23.30 15.95
C GLY A 347 3.13 23.48 16.67
N GLU A 348 4.05 22.53 16.53
CA GLU A 348 5.44 22.64 16.98
C GLU A 348 6.27 23.66 16.17
N ILE A 349 5.82 24.02 14.96
CA ILE A 349 6.51 24.98 14.08
C ILE A 349 6.38 26.40 14.63
N THR A 350 7.51 27.09 14.76
CA THR A 350 7.56 28.52 15.05
C THR A 350 7.17 29.30 13.80
N ARG A 351 5.93 29.78 13.76
CA ARG A 351 5.31 30.44 12.59
C ARG A 351 6.20 31.52 11.95
N GLU A 352 6.85 32.35 12.76
CA GLU A 352 7.59 33.53 12.31
C GLU A 352 8.89 33.20 11.57
N THR A 353 9.31 31.93 11.63
CA THR A 353 10.57 31.44 11.03
C THR A 353 10.35 30.75 9.69
N VAL A 354 9.08 30.60 9.26
CA VAL A 354 8.74 29.89 8.03
C VAL A 354 9.20 30.69 6.81
N GLN A 355 10.13 30.11 6.07
CA GLN A 355 10.62 30.59 4.79
C GLN A 355 10.24 29.60 3.69
N LEU A 356 10.02 30.14 2.49
CA LEU A 356 9.69 29.37 1.30
C LEU A 356 10.48 29.90 0.11
N VAL A 357 11.12 28.98 -0.61
CA VAL A 357 11.74 29.24 -1.91
C VAL A 357 11.08 28.33 -2.95
N VAL A 358 10.72 28.90 -4.09
CA VAL A 358 10.13 28.17 -5.22
C VAL A 358 11.14 28.13 -6.35
N THR A 359 11.44 26.94 -6.86
CA THR A 359 12.39 26.74 -7.96
C THR A 359 11.80 25.95 -9.12
N VAL A 360 12.27 26.26 -10.33
CA VAL A 360 12.01 25.49 -11.55
C VAL A 360 13.35 25.08 -12.15
N ASN A 361 13.60 23.77 -12.31
CA ASN A 361 14.90 23.25 -12.74
C ASN A 361 16.08 23.86 -11.95
N GLN A 362 15.96 23.88 -10.61
CA GLN A 362 16.94 24.46 -9.68
C GLN A 362 17.17 25.98 -9.81
N ARG A 363 16.33 26.71 -10.55
CA ARG A 363 16.39 28.18 -10.66
C ARG A 363 15.28 28.83 -9.85
N GLU A 364 15.63 29.84 -9.06
CA GLU A 364 14.68 30.63 -8.25
C GLU A 364 13.99 31.76 -9.04
N ARG A 365 14.56 32.14 -10.19
CA ARG A 365 14.11 33.27 -11.01
C ARG A 365 13.68 32.83 -12.40
N THR A 366 12.65 33.50 -12.92
CA THR A 366 12.18 33.29 -14.28
C THR A 366 13.25 33.71 -15.29
N VAL A 367 13.31 33.02 -16.43
CA VAL A 367 14.24 33.39 -17.52
C VAL A 367 13.76 34.65 -18.24
N ALA A 368 12.44 34.82 -18.36
CA ALA A 368 11.84 35.89 -19.16
C ALA A 368 11.83 37.25 -18.43
N THR A 369 11.54 37.28 -17.13
CA THR A 369 11.36 38.53 -16.36
C THR A 369 12.45 38.77 -15.32
N GLY A 370 13.20 37.74 -14.90
CA GLY A 370 14.21 37.83 -13.83
C GLY A 370 13.62 37.97 -12.42
N GLU A 371 12.29 38.00 -12.29
CA GLU A 371 11.57 37.96 -11.01
C GLU A 371 11.70 36.58 -10.36
N THR A 372 11.62 36.50 -9.04
CA THR A 372 11.55 35.21 -8.33
C THR A 372 10.22 34.52 -8.61
N TYR A 373 10.20 33.19 -8.68
CA TYR A 373 8.93 32.45 -8.80
C TYR A 373 8.02 32.68 -7.57
N LEU A 374 8.62 32.93 -6.40
CA LEU A 374 7.91 33.31 -5.18
C LEU A 374 7.05 34.59 -5.38
N ALA A 375 7.65 35.66 -5.92
CA ALA A 375 6.94 36.90 -6.20
C ALA A 375 5.97 36.73 -7.37
N ARG A 376 6.41 36.08 -8.44
CA ARG A 376 5.59 35.85 -9.64
C ARG A 376 4.28 35.15 -9.27
N LEU A 377 4.35 34.10 -8.45
CA LEU A 377 3.19 33.31 -8.02
C LEU A 377 2.40 33.95 -6.85
N GLY A 378 2.77 35.15 -6.40
CA GLY A 378 2.01 35.93 -5.41
C GLY A 378 2.20 35.47 -3.95
N LEU A 379 3.28 34.76 -3.66
CA LEU A 379 3.62 34.29 -2.31
C LEU A 379 4.60 35.21 -1.57
N ALA A 380 5.23 36.15 -2.29
CA ALA A 380 6.21 37.06 -1.68
C ALA A 380 5.54 38.25 -0.97
N LEU A 381 6.28 38.86 -0.05
CA LEU A 381 5.92 40.14 0.54
C LEU A 381 5.89 41.23 -0.54
N GLN A 382 4.89 42.12 -0.48
CA GLN A 382 4.78 43.23 -1.42
C GLN A 382 6.01 44.16 -1.38
N SER A 383 6.66 44.28 -0.21
CA SER A 383 7.87 45.09 -0.02
C SER A 383 9.17 44.39 -0.40
N ASP A 384 9.19 43.05 -0.48
CA ASP A 384 10.40 42.27 -0.76
C ASP A 384 10.05 41.00 -1.58
N PRO A 385 10.36 40.98 -2.89
CA PRO A 385 10.03 39.85 -3.76
C PRO A 385 10.80 38.57 -3.44
N THR A 386 11.79 38.60 -2.54
CA THR A 386 12.60 37.44 -2.17
C THR A 386 12.13 36.76 -0.87
N ARG A 387 11.22 37.38 -0.11
CA ARG A 387 10.75 36.87 1.18
C ARG A 387 9.31 36.41 1.12
N PHE A 388 9.02 35.30 1.79
CA PHE A 388 7.67 34.72 1.88
C PHE A 388 6.74 35.58 2.74
N ASP A 389 5.51 35.81 2.28
CA ASP A 389 4.46 36.49 3.04
C ASP A 389 3.77 35.53 4.02
N GLN A 390 4.46 35.21 5.11
CA GLN A 390 3.94 34.35 6.17
C GLN A 390 2.69 34.91 6.87
N TYR A 391 2.42 36.21 6.77
CA TYR A 391 1.27 36.83 7.44
C TYR A 391 -0.02 36.57 6.65
N ASN A 392 0.04 36.65 5.31
CA ASN A 392 -1.15 36.46 4.48
C ASN A 392 -1.24 35.08 3.81
N ARG A 393 -0.13 34.34 3.67
CA ARG A 393 -0.06 33.10 2.88
C ARG A 393 0.17 31.82 3.68
N LEU A 394 0.52 31.94 4.96
CA LEU A 394 0.59 30.81 5.88
C LEU A 394 -0.75 30.68 6.63
N PHE A 395 -1.54 29.68 6.27
CA PHE A 395 -2.79 29.33 6.93
C PHE A 395 -2.55 28.28 8.03
N PRO A 396 -3.27 28.30 9.15
CA PRO A 396 -4.22 29.34 9.58
C PRO A 396 -3.52 30.62 10.00
N ARG A 397 -4.15 31.77 9.72
CA ARG A 397 -3.68 33.11 10.11
C ARG A 397 -4.22 33.44 11.49
N THR A 398 -3.57 34.38 12.18
CA THR A 398 -4.01 34.86 13.51
C THR A 398 -5.43 35.44 13.51
N ARG A 399 -5.90 35.92 12.35
CA ARG A 399 -7.25 36.46 12.13
C ARG A 399 -8.29 35.41 11.73
N ASP A 400 -7.88 34.18 11.43
CA ASP A 400 -8.82 33.13 11.03
C ASP A 400 -9.54 32.57 12.27
N PRO A 401 -10.85 32.26 12.19
CA PRO A 401 -11.63 31.77 13.32
C PRO A 401 -11.00 30.54 13.98
N GLY A 402 -10.97 30.53 15.31
CA GLY A 402 -10.38 29.44 16.08
C GLY A 402 -8.92 29.12 15.70
N GLN A 403 -8.22 30.04 15.04
CA GLN A 403 -6.91 29.81 14.43
C GLN A 403 -6.88 28.54 13.56
N GLY A 404 -7.95 28.26 12.81
CA GLY A 404 -8.05 27.10 11.93
C GLY A 404 -8.40 25.77 12.61
N ALA A 405 -8.68 25.76 13.92
CA ALA A 405 -9.14 24.56 14.61
C ALA A 405 -10.34 23.92 13.88
N PRO A 406 -10.39 22.58 13.71
CA PRO A 406 -9.55 21.55 14.35
C PRO A 406 -8.23 21.22 13.64
N LEU A 407 -7.83 21.99 12.62
CA LEU A 407 -6.55 21.77 11.94
C LEU A 407 -5.39 22.08 12.90
N ARG A 408 -4.40 21.18 12.96
CA ARG A 408 -3.24 21.31 13.84
C ARG A 408 -1.95 21.71 13.12
N ASP A 409 -2.01 21.81 11.80
CA ASP A 409 -0.86 22.05 10.94
C ASP A 409 -0.93 23.44 10.29
N TYR A 410 0.24 23.96 9.92
CA TYR A 410 0.37 25.12 9.04
C TYR A 410 0.47 24.70 7.57
N PHE A 411 -0.08 25.52 6.68
CA PHE A 411 -0.17 25.29 5.24
C PHE A 411 0.16 26.57 4.47
N VAL A 412 0.96 26.47 3.42
CA VAL A 412 1.13 27.54 2.42
C VAL A 412 -0.02 27.44 1.43
N LEU A 413 -0.79 28.51 1.27
CA LEU A 413 -1.88 28.60 0.30
C LEU A 413 -1.53 29.62 -0.79
N PHE A 414 -1.55 29.18 -2.05
CA PHE A 414 -1.33 30.06 -3.19
C PHE A 414 -2.59 30.91 -3.47
N PRO A 415 -2.42 32.18 -3.89
CA PRO A 415 -3.52 33.07 -4.29
C PRO A 415 -4.09 32.75 -5.69
N HIS A 416 -4.16 31.48 -6.04
CA HIS A 416 -4.66 30.96 -7.32
C HIS A 416 -5.02 29.48 -7.11
N LEU A 417 -6.04 28.96 -7.79
CA LEU A 417 -6.43 27.54 -7.63
C LEU A 417 -5.52 26.60 -8.42
N GLU A 418 -5.04 27.08 -9.58
CA GLU A 418 -4.12 26.37 -10.46
C GLU A 418 -2.77 27.12 -10.65
N PRO A 419 -2.03 27.45 -9.58
CA PRO A 419 -0.88 28.38 -9.65
C PRO A 419 0.20 27.95 -10.63
N PHE A 420 0.42 26.63 -10.79
CA PHE A 420 1.42 26.08 -11.70
C PHE A 420 0.94 25.92 -13.14
N ALA A 421 -0.33 26.22 -13.42
CA ALA A 421 -0.90 26.22 -14.76
C ALA A 421 -1.23 27.64 -15.27
N ASP A 422 -0.99 28.69 -14.47
CA ASP A 422 -1.32 30.07 -14.83
C ASP A 422 -0.51 30.58 -16.03
N SER A 423 -1.18 30.64 -17.19
CA SER A 423 -0.58 31.09 -18.46
C SER A 423 -0.29 32.60 -18.50
N THR A 424 -0.87 33.38 -17.59
CA THR A 424 -0.57 34.82 -17.48
C THR A 424 0.76 35.05 -16.76
N LYS A 425 1.20 34.09 -15.94
CA LYS A 425 2.38 34.18 -15.10
C LYS A 425 3.56 33.34 -15.57
N LEU A 426 3.32 32.20 -16.20
CA LEU A 426 4.33 31.18 -16.50
C LEU A 426 4.49 30.95 -18.00
N ALA A 427 5.72 30.67 -18.45
CA ALA A 427 5.97 30.28 -19.83
C ALA A 427 5.45 28.86 -20.11
N PRO A 428 5.12 28.50 -21.38
CA PRO A 428 4.58 27.16 -21.70
C PRO A 428 5.44 25.98 -21.21
N THR A 429 6.77 26.14 -21.16
CA THR A 429 7.71 25.11 -20.68
C THR A 429 7.82 25.02 -19.17
N GLU A 430 7.30 26.01 -18.43
CA GLU A 430 7.30 26.06 -16.97
C GLU A 430 5.96 25.60 -16.39
N ARG A 431 4.92 25.42 -17.21
CA ARG A 431 3.57 25.09 -16.75
C ARG A 431 3.42 23.60 -16.47
N ASN A 432 2.65 23.28 -15.43
CA ASN A 432 2.21 21.93 -15.10
C ASN A 432 0.67 21.85 -15.10
N ASP A 433 0.07 22.00 -16.28
CA ASP A 433 -1.40 21.91 -16.48
C ASP A 433 -1.96 20.54 -16.06
N SER A 434 -1.21 19.48 -16.30
CA SER A 434 -1.64 18.10 -16.06
C SER A 434 -1.91 17.81 -14.58
N LEU A 435 -1.24 18.50 -13.65
CA LEU A 435 -1.51 18.38 -12.21
C LEU A 435 -2.99 18.66 -11.87
N TYR A 436 -3.58 19.65 -12.55
CA TYR A 436 -4.98 20.07 -12.34
C TYR A 436 -5.96 19.35 -13.26
N ARG A 437 -5.51 18.34 -14.01
CA ARG A 437 -6.37 17.52 -14.87
C ARG A 437 -6.35 16.04 -14.53
N THR A 438 -5.28 15.58 -13.86
CA THR A 438 -5.14 14.20 -13.43
C THR A 438 -5.89 13.96 -12.11
N PRO A 439 -6.73 12.92 -12.00
CA PRO A 439 -7.41 12.56 -10.76
C PRO A 439 -6.44 12.26 -9.62
N ARG A 440 -6.82 12.57 -8.38
CA ARG A 440 -6.00 12.34 -7.18
C ARG A 440 -5.43 10.92 -7.12
N ALA A 441 -6.28 9.91 -7.36
CA ALA A 441 -5.88 8.50 -7.35
C ALA A 441 -4.84 8.14 -8.41
N LEU A 442 -4.73 8.93 -9.49
CA LEU A 442 -3.80 8.71 -10.59
C LEU A 442 -2.56 9.59 -10.53
N LEU A 443 -2.49 10.61 -9.67
CA LEU A 443 -1.36 11.54 -9.62
C LEU A 443 -0.04 10.88 -9.22
N THR A 444 -0.06 9.93 -8.28
CA THR A 444 1.16 9.25 -7.85
C THR A 444 1.68 8.25 -8.88
N SER A 445 0.77 7.53 -9.55
CA SER A 445 1.12 6.43 -10.48
C SER A 445 1.21 6.85 -11.95
N GLN A 446 0.42 7.84 -12.36
CA GLN A 446 0.23 8.28 -13.74
C GLN A 446 0.24 9.81 -13.85
N GLY A 447 0.67 10.52 -12.80
CA GLY A 447 0.76 11.97 -12.81
C GLY A 447 1.84 12.49 -13.75
N PRO A 448 1.79 13.79 -14.06
CA PRO A 448 2.88 14.43 -14.79
C PRO A 448 4.18 14.39 -13.96
N PRO A 449 5.35 14.54 -14.60
CA PRO A 449 6.57 14.82 -13.86
C PRO A 449 6.44 16.13 -13.08
N SER A 450 7.15 16.22 -11.95
CA SER A 450 7.23 17.46 -11.19
C SER A 450 8.06 18.50 -11.93
N VAL A 451 7.59 19.75 -11.93
CA VAL A 451 8.29 20.90 -12.55
C VAL A 451 8.81 21.85 -11.48
N PHE A 452 8.02 22.10 -10.43
CA PHE A 452 8.38 23.01 -9.34
C PHE A 452 8.83 22.24 -8.09
N ALA A 453 9.84 22.78 -7.42
CA ALA A 453 10.24 22.38 -6.08
C ALA A 453 10.07 23.55 -5.09
N LEU A 454 9.34 23.29 -4.02
CA LEU A 454 9.05 24.19 -2.91
C LEU A 454 9.95 23.81 -1.73
N ARG A 455 11.01 24.59 -1.50
CA ARG A 455 11.90 24.41 -0.36
C ARG A 455 11.38 25.22 0.82
N LEU A 456 10.91 24.51 1.84
CA LEU A 456 10.36 25.03 3.08
C LEU A 456 11.41 24.94 4.17
N GLN A 457 11.69 26.07 4.82
CA GLN A 457 12.57 26.13 5.98
C GLN A 457 11.79 26.72 7.15
N ALA A 458 11.94 26.15 8.33
CA ALA A 458 11.28 26.65 9.54
C ALA A 458 11.99 26.13 10.79
N ASP A 459 11.74 26.76 11.93
CA ASP A 459 12.20 26.29 13.22
C ASP A 459 11.09 25.52 13.94
N VAL A 460 11.43 24.34 14.44
CA VAL A 460 10.55 23.52 15.29
C VAL A 460 10.91 23.74 16.75
N SER A 461 9.93 24.06 17.59
CA SER A 461 10.11 24.11 19.04
C SER A 461 10.46 22.73 19.60
N ALA A 462 11.61 22.61 20.25
CA ALA A 462 12.13 21.37 20.81
C ALA A 462 12.08 21.35 22.35
N SER A 463 12.25 22.49 23.01
CA SER A 463 12.08 22.64 24.46
C SER A 463 11.69 24.06 24.83
N ALA A 464 10.86 24.19 25.87
CA ALA A 464 10.48 25.48 26.47
C ALA A 464 11.53 26.01 27.47
N ASP A 465 12.48 25.17 27.91
CA ASP A 465 13.52 25.54 28.86
C ASP A 465 14.90 25.42 28.24
N ARG A 466 15.60 26.56 28.13
CA ARG A 466 16.99 26.68 27.65
C ARG A 466 18.03 25.88 28.44
N SER A 467 17.68 25.43 29.64
CA SER A 467 18.53 24.55 30.44
C SER A 467 18.51 23.11 29.93
N THR A 468 17.53 22.75 29.10
CA THR A 468 17.32 21.39 28.58
C THR A 468 17.34 21.35 27.05
N LEU A 469 17.92 20.30 26.48
CA LEU A 469 17.95 20.03 25.05
C LEU A 469 17.57 18.57 24.80
N SER A 470 16.49 18.34 24.04
CA SER A 470 16.14 16.99 23.58
C SER A 470 16.86 16.68 22.28
N LEU A 471 17.65 15.60 22.28
CA LEU A 471 18.28 15.08 21.07
C LEU A 471 17.29 14.31 20.18
N ASN A 472 16.01 14.17 20.59
CA ASN A 472 14.93 13.50 19.85
C ASN A 472 15.38 12.16 19.25
N SER A 473 16.08 11.38 20.08
CA SER A 473 16.69 10.11 19.76
C SER A 473 16.63 9.25 21.02
N PHE A 474 16.19 8.00 20.87
CA PHE A 474 16.09 7.06 21.98
C PHE A 474 17.32 6.15 21.95
N GLN A 475 17.84 5.78 23.13
CA GLN A 475 18.98 4.86 23.26
C GLN A 475 20.27 5.38 22.60
N ILE A 476 20.64 6.63 22.94
CA ILE A 476 21.95 7.18 22.58
C ILE A 476 23.02 6.35 23.28
N ARG A 477 24.15 6.10 22.62
CA ARG A 477 25.25 5.41 23.28
C ARG A 477 25.94 6.32 24.30
N ASP A 478 26.12 5.80 25.52
CA ASP A 478 26.89 6.44 26.57
C ASP A 478 28.28 6.91 26.11
N GLY A 479 28.57 8.19 26.28
CA GLY A 479 29.83 8.85 25.95
C GLY A 479 30.09 9.07 24.45
N SER A 480 29.09 8.84 23.59
CA SER A 480 29.20 9.11 22.15
C SER A 480 28.92 10.56 21.77
N GLU A 481 28.34 11.34 22.68
CA GLU A 481 27.88 12.69 22.43
C GLU A 481 29.04 13.69 22.37
N LYS A 482 29.02 14.55 21.35
CA LYS A 482 29.87 15.72 21.20
C LYS A 482 28.96 16.92 21.01
N ILE A 483 28.87 17.76 22.04
CA ILE A 483 28.03 18.96 22.04
C ILE A 483 28.94 20.17 21.95
N SER A 484 28.69 21.04 20.98
CA SER A 484 29.48 22.26 20.76
C SER A 484 28.60 23.48 20.62
N ILE A 485 29.07 24.62 21.14
CA ILE A 485 28.40 25.93 21.06
C ILE A 485 29.40 26.92 20.44
N GLY A 486 29.03 27.56 19.32
CA GLY A 486 29.91 28.54 18.66
C GLY A 486 31.31 28.00 18.30
N GLY A 487 31.43 26.69 18.05
CA GLY A 487 32.69 26.00 17.79
C GLY A 487 33.49 25.58 19.04
N ARG A 488 33.08 25.98 20.26
CA ARG A 488 33.63 25.44 21.51
C ARG A 488 32.95 24.12 21.85
N LEU A 489 33.73 23.05 21.94
CA LEU A 489 33.25 21.76 22.46
C LEU A 489 33.00 21.87 23.97
N LEU A 490 31.82 21.45 24.41
CA LEU A 490 31.44 21.42 25.82
C LEU A 490 31.94 20.15 26.50
N THR A 491 32.24 20.25 27.80
CA THR A 491 32.73 19.14 28.61
C THR A 491 31.60 18.54 29.43
N ARG A 492 31.37 17.23 29.29
CA ARG A 492 30.40 16.47 30.10
C ARG A 492 30.72 16.59 31.59
N ASP A 493 29.68 16.64 32.41
CA ASP A 493 29.71 16.81 33.87
C ASP A 493 30.28 18.15 34.37
N VAL A 494 30.81 19.00 33.48
CA VAL A 494 31.24 20.38 33.78
C VAL A 494 30.24 21.38 33.20
N ASP A 495 30.02 21.31 31.89
CA ASP A 495 29.15 22.23 31.15
C ASP A 495 27.72 21.67 31.01
N TYR A 496 27.55 20.33 30.90
CA TYR A 496 26.25 19.67 30.76
C TYR A 496 26.22 18.24 31.34
N THR A 497 25.03 17.67 31.54
CA THR A 497 24.75 16.24 31.78
C THR A 497 23.81 15.71 30.71
N ILE A 498 23.78 14.41 30.49
CA ILE A 498 22.91 13.76 29.50
C ILE A 498 22.31 12.48 30.08
N ASP A 499 21.02 12.28 29.85
CA ASP A 499 20.35 10.98 29.99
C ASP A 499 20.32 10.29 28.63
N TYR A 500 21.09 9.21 28.52
CA TYR A 500 21.25 8.45 27.28
C TYR A 500 20.01 7.64 26.88
N ALA A 501 19.14 7.30 27.84
CA ALA A 501 17.92 6.56 27.56
C ALA A 501 16.88 7.45 26.85
N SER A 502 16.69 8.66 27.36
CA SER A 502 15.74 9.65 26.82
C SER A 502 16.36 10.61 25.77
N GLY A 503 17.69 10.67 25.69
CA GLY A 503 18.41 11.62 24.85
C GLY A 503 18.30 13.07 25.35
N GLN A 504 18.00 13.26 26.64
CA GLN A 504 17.82 14.58 27.24
C GLN A 504 19.15 15.12 27.78
N VAL A 505 19.58 16.28 27.28
CA VAL A 505 20.76 17.02 27.74
C VAL A 505 20.32 18.13 28.68
N GLN A 506 21.01 18.28 29.80
CA GLN A 506 20.80 19.32 30.80
C GLN A 506 22.09 20.16 30.96
N PHE A 507 22.04 21.45 30.66
CA PHE A 507 23.15 22.38 30.85
C PHE A 507 23.27 22.79 32.32
N LYS A 508 24.50 22.79 32.88
CA LYS A 508 24.73 23.09 34.30
C LYS A 508 24.76 24.59 34.61
N ASN A 509 25.19 25.43 33.66
CA ASN A 509 25.24 26.89 33.81
C ASN A 509 24.75 27.59 32.53
N PRO A 510 23.46 27.45 32.16
CA PRO A 510 22.94 27.96 30.90
C PRO A 510 23.15 29.48 30.73
N ASP A 511 22.99 30.26 31.80
CA ASP A 511 23.23 31.72 31.76
C ASP A 511 24.66 32.09 31.37
N SER A 512 25.65 31.23 31.69
CA SER A 512 27.05 31.45 31.31
C SER A 512 27.38 30.95 29.91
N LEU A 513 26.72 29.87 29.46
CA LEU A 513 26.95 29.24 28.16
C LEU A 513 26.31 30.03 27.02
N PHE A 514 25.25 30.79 27.32
CA PHE A 514 24.49 31.58 26.36
C PHE A 514 24.64 33.11 26.62
N GLN A 515 25.80 33.54 27.14
CA GLN A 515 26.13 34.96 27.39
C GLN A 515 26.26 35.74 26.07
N GLY A 516 25.12 36.17 25.54
CA GLY A 516 25.00 36.82 24.24
C GLY A 516 23.61 36.69 23.60
N GLY A 517 22.73 35.87 24.18
CA GLY A 517 21.39 35.60 23.65
C GLY A 517 21.32 34.20 23.05
N ALA A 518 20.67 34.07 21.89
CA ALA A 518 20.57 32.79 21.20
C ALA A 518 21.94 32.31 20.69
N ALA A 519 22.27 31.03 20.90
CA ALA A 519 23.47 30.41 20.34
C ALA A 519 23.14 29.08 19.67
N GLN A 520 23.85 28.81 18.56
CA GLN A 520 23.73 27.55 17.85
C GLN A 520 24.49 26.43 18.59
N VAL A 521 23.77 25.38 18.93
CA VAL A 521 24.27 24.15 19.56
C VAL A 521 24.27 23.03 18.53
N ARG A 522 25.46 22.47 18.25
CA ARG A 522 25.59 21.29 17.40
C ARG A 522 25.87 20.07 18.27
N ALA A 523 25.03 19.05 18.15
CA ALA A 523 25.14 17.79 18.86
C ALA A 523 25.37 16.65 17.86
N GLN A 524 26.53 16.00 17.98
CA GLN A 524 26.84 14.76 17.27
C GLN A 524 26.80 13.60 18.26
N PHE A 525 26.12 12.51 17.93
CA PHE A 525 26.00 11.36 18.84
C PHE A 525 25.75 10.06 18.07
N GLU A 526 26.04 8.92 18.68
CA GLU A 526 25.73 7.62 18.11
C GLU A 526 24.35 7.16 18.58
N GLU A 527 23.45 6.95 17.64
CA GLU A 527 22.12 6.36 17.85
C GLU A 527 22.15 4.89 17.45
N ARG A 528 21.49 4.04 18.24
CA ARG A 528 21.28 2.64 17.91
C ARG A 528 20.16 2.55 16.89
N ALA A 529 20.48 2.26 15.63
CA ALA A 529 19.51 1.99 14.59
C ALA A 529 18.70 0.73 14.95
N ALA A 530 17.37 0.86 14.93
CA ALA A 530 16.45 -0.26 15.14
C ALA A 530 16.62 -1.36 14.05
N PHE A 531 17.13 -0.99 12.86
CA PHE A 531 17.35 -1.90 11.74
C PHE A 531 18.63 -1.51 10.98
N ALA A 532 19.63 -2.38 10.92
CA ALA A 532 20.81 -2.19 10.08
C ALA A 532 20.57 -2.86 8.71
N VAL A 533 20.56 -2.07 7.64
CA VAL A 533 20.23 -2.51 6.27
C VAL A 533 21.39 -3.29 5.60
N ALA A 534 22.62 -3.07 6.07
CA ALA A 534 23.84 -3.61 5.47
C ALA A 534 24.89 -3.97 6.55
N PRO A 535 25.44 -5.19 6.57
CA PRO A 535 26.60 -5.52 7.39
C PRO A 535 27.86 -4.73 6.98
N THR A 536 28.48 -4.01 7.92
CA THR A 536 29.72 -3.24 7.66
C THR A 536 30.91 -3.87 8.37
N SER A 537 31.94 -4.27 7.63
CA SER A 537 33.22 -4.74 8.18
C SER A 537 34.20 -3.59 8.32
N VAL A 538 34.95 -3.57 9.42
CA VAL A 538 35.89 -2.52 9.79
C VAL A 538 37.26 -3.13 10.08
N TYR A 539 38.29 -2.58 9.45
CA TYR A 539 39.70 -2.90 9.67
C TYR A 539 40.41 -1.61 10.06
N GLY A 540 41.11 -1.61 11.19
CA GLY A 540 41.82 -0.42 11.66
C GLY A 540 43.21 -0.77 12.17
N LEU A 541 44.15 0.15 11.99
CA LEU A 541 45.52 0.08 12.49
C LEU A 541 45.92 1.48 12.98
N ALA A 542 46.43 1.55 14.20
CA ALA A 542 47.04 2.75 14.76
C ALA A 542 48.44 2.40 15.25
N ALA A 543 49.41 3.26 14.96
CA ALA A 543 50.77 3.16 15.46
C ALA A 543 51.16 4.48 16.13
N ARG A 544 51.59 4.42 17.38
CA ARG A 544 52.06 5.57 18.15
C ARG A 544 53.52 5.34 18.52
N TYR A 545 54.36 6.29 18.18
CA TYR A 545 55.77 6.28 18.52
C TYR A 545 56.05 7.38 19.55
N ASP A 546 56.44 6.97 20.75
CA ASP A 546 56.78 7.87 21.86
C ASP A 546 58.23 8.34 21.77
N LEU A 547 58.43 9.67 21.67
CA LEU A 547 59.74 10.33 21.67
C LEU A 547 60.13 10.82 23.08
N GLY A 548 59.40 10.39 24.12
CA GLY A 548 59.60 10.76 25.51
C GLY A 548 59.32 12.24 25.74
N ALA A 549 60.28 12.94 26.37
CA ALA A 549 60.13 14.38 26.65
C ALA A 549 60.00 15.27 25.40
N ARG A 550 60.26 14.74 24.20
CA ARG A 550 60.16 15.47 22.92
C ARG A 550 58.79 15.36 22.26
N GLY A 551 57.88 14.54 22.79
CA GLY A 551 56.51 14.38 22.28
C GLY A 551 56.28 13.03 21.59
N GLN A 552 55.41 12.99 20.58
CA GLN A 552 54.93 11.75 19.97
C GLN A 552 54.57 11.91 18.48
N VAL A 553 54.62 10.80 17.75
CA VAL A 553 54.16 10.68 16.37
C VAL A 553 53.14 9.57 16.28
N THR A 554 52.05 9.81 15.58
CA THR A 554 50.96 8.86 15.41
C THR A 554 50.63 8.64 13.94
N LEU A 555 50.41 7.39 13.56
CA LEU A 555 49.89 6.95 12.27
C LEU A 555 48.56 6.23 12.52
N THR A 556 47.54 6.51 11.71
CA THR A 556 46.24 5.82 11.77
C THR A 556 45.80 5.44 10.37
N GLY A 557 45.23 4.24 10.22
CA GLY A 557 44.61 3.74 9.01
C GLY A 557 43.32 3.01 9.35
N LEU A 558 42.27 3.25 8.59
CA LEU A 558 40.94 2.70 8.78
C LEU A 558 40.35 2.34 7.41
N PHE A 559 39.84 1.12 7.28
CA PHE A 559 39.14 0.64 6.10
C PHE A 559 37.78 0.08 6.51
N GLN A 560 36.72 0.60 5.91
CA GLN A 560 35.34 0.13 6.11
C GLN A 560 34.81 -0.43 4.80
N ASN A 561 34.06 -1.53 4.89
CA ASN A 561 33.50 -2.21 3.73
C ASN A 561 32.09 -2.74 4.04
N GLU A 562 31.10 -2.22 3.32
CA GLU A 562 29.69 -2.57 3.45
C GLU A 562 29.32 -3.72 2.52
N GLN A 563 28.37 -4.54 2.95
CA GLN A 563 27.76 -5.59 2.12
C GLN A 563 26.28 -5.26 1.89
N SER A 564 25.81 -5.45 0.66
CA SER A 564 24.38 -5.29 0.35
C SER A 564 23.61 -6.56 0.70
N ALA A 565 22.40 -6.39 1.25
CA ALA A 565 21.43 -7.47 1.43
C ALA A 565 20.79 -7.91 0.09
N PHE A 566 20.97 -7.11 -0.97
CA PHE A 566 20.41 -7.35 -2.30
C PHE A 566 21.42 -8.00 -3.24
N THR A 567 20.96 -8.81 -4.17
CA THR A 567 21.79 -9.32 -5.27
C THR A 567 21.99 -8.24 -6.33
N ARG A 568 20.90 -7.50 -6.64
CA ARG A 568 20.85 -6.31 -7.50
C ARG A 568 20.52 -5.07 -6.65
N PRO A 569 21.51 -4.30 -6.18
CA PRO A 569 21.27 -3.19 -5.28
C PRO A 569 20.56 -2.04 -6.01
N PRO A 570 19.42 -1.55 -5.51
CA PRO A 570 18.80 -0.36 -6.06
C PRO A 570 19.63 0.89 -5.74
N LEU A 571 19.41 1.97 -6.50
CA LEU A 571 20.06 3.26 -6.27
C LEU A 571 19.86 3.75 -4.83
N GLY A 572 20.96 4.05 -4.13
CA GLY A 572 20.98 4.46 -2.72
C GLY A 572 21.21 3.31 -1.72
N LEU A 573 21.15 2.04 -2.15
CA LEU A 573 21.43 0.85 -1.33
C LEU A 573 22.66 0.07 -1.84
N GLU A 574 23.51 0.72 -2.62
CA GLU A 574 24.76 0.14 -3.10
C GLU A 574 25.74 -0.05 -1.95
N PRO A 575 26.52 -1.15 -1.96
CA PRO A 575 27.55 -1.34 -0.95
C PRO A 575 28.68 -0.31 -1.15
N SER A 576 28.98 0.45 -0.10
CA SER A 576 30.07 1.41 -0.10
C SER A 576 31.33 0.87 0.61
N SER A 577 32.46 1.49 0.35
CA SER A 577 33.68 1.27 1.13
C SER A 577 34.44 2.57 1.30
N SER A 578 35.22 2.71 2.37
CA SER A 578 36.02 3.91 2.59
C SER A 578 37.33 3.58 3.29
N PHE A 579 38.41 4.17 2.78
CA PHE A 579 39.70 4.19 3.46
C PHE A 579 39.98 5.59 4.02
N ILE A 580 40.37 5.67 5.28
CA ILE A 580 40.84 6.90 5.93
C ILE A 580 42.23 6.60 6.52
N GLY A 581 43.20 7.43 6.22
CA GLY A 581 44.55 7.34 6.79
C GLY A 581 45.04 8.70 7.24
N GLY A 582 45.94 8.75 8.21
CA GLY A 582 46.55 10.01 8.60
C GLY A 582 47.74 9.87 9.53
N VAL A 583 48.44 10.97 9.67
CA VAL A 583 49.63 11.15 10.49
C VAL A 583 49.43 12.38 11.34
N SER A 584 49.62 12.28 12.65
CA SER A 584 49.63 13.41 13.57
C SER A 584 50.91 13.43 14.38
N THR A 585 51.40 14.62 14.68
CA THR A 585 52.56 14.84 15.54
C THR A 585 52.20 15.81 16.64
N GLU A 586 52.76 15.58 17.82
CA GLU A 586 52.70 16.49 18.96
C GLU A 586 54.11 16.55 19.52
N LEU A 587 54.85 17.59 19.17
CA LEU A 587 56.26 17.74 19.51
C LEU A 587 56.44 18.86 20.52
N HIS A 588 57.17 18.58 21.59
CA HIS A 588 57.47 19.56 22.63
C HIS A 588 58.94 19.93 22.58
N PHE A 589 59.19 21.22 22.37
CA PHE A 589 60.51 21.81 22.38
C PHE A 589 60.65 22.76 23.57
N ARG A 590 61.81 22.77 24.21
CA ARG A 590 62.17 23.73 25.25
C ARG A 590 63.25 24.68 24.73
N PRO A 591 62.86 25.73 23.98
CA PRO A 591 63.84 26.63 23.38
C PRO A 591 64.44 27.58 24.43
N ASP A 592 65.55 27.18 25.04
CA ASP A 592 66.26 28.00 26.04
C ASP A 592 66.72 29.36 25.49
N PHE A 593 66.85 29.48 24.16
CA PHE A 593 67.18 30.76 23.53
C PHE A 593 66.06 31.80 23.69
N LEU A 594 64.79 31.40 23.74
CA LEU A 594 63.65 32.29 23.96
C LEU A 594 63.62 32.80 25.40
N THR A 595 63.83 31.90 26.38
CA THR A 595 63.96 32.27 27.80
C THR A 595 65.10 33.27 27.99
N ARG A 596 66.26 33.01 27.36
CA ARG A 596 67.42 33.91 27.43
C ARG A 596 67.22 35.24 26.70
N ALA A 597 66.45 35.26 25.62
CA ALA A 597 66.13 36.50 24.90
C ALA A 597 65.17 37.38 25.72
N LEU A 598 64.17 36.79 26.37
CA LEU A 598 63.25 37.50 27.28
C LEU A 598 63.98 38.11 28.48
N ASN A 599 64.95 37.38 29.07
CA ASN A 599 65.77 37.90 30.18
C ASN A 599 66.73 39.05 29.77
N LYS A 600 66.87 39.37 28.49
CA LYS A 600 67.62 40.55 28.01
C LYS A 600 66.74 41.79 27.85
N LEU A 601 65.42 41.68 27.96
CA LEU A 601 64.54 42.86 27.98
C LEU A 601 64.63 43.55 29.36
N LEU A 602 64.83 44.86 29.36
CA LEU A 602 64.90 45.67 30.58
C LEU A 602 63.60 45.56 31.38
N GLY A 603 63.69 45.03 32.60
CA GLY A 603 62.56 44.89 33.55
C GLY A 603 61.92 43.51 33.65
N ILE A 604 62.39 42.49 32.92
CA ILE A 604 61.85 41.11 32.97
C ILE A 604 62.95 40.13 33.39
N HIS A 605 62.72 39.39 34.47
CA HIS A 605 63.53 38.25 34.90
C HIS A 605 62.62 37.04 35.13
N THR A 606 62.83 35.97 34.38
CA THR A 606 62.09 34.72 34.52
C THR A 606 63.01 33.51 34.42
N ASP A 607 62.89 32.62 35.39
CA ASP A 607 63.57 31.30 35.41
C ASP A 607 62.64 30.18 34.92
N VAL A 608 61.42 30.53 34.49
CA VAL A 608 60.45 29.57 33.96
C VAL A 608 60.87 29.19 32.53
N PRO A 609 61.10 27.90 32.22
CA PRO A 609 61.54 27.48 30.90
C PRO A 609 60.47 27.74 29.83
N SER A 610 60.90 28.26 28.67
CA SER A 610 60.04 28.43 27.50
C SER A 610 59.62 27.06 26.96
N LEU A 611 58.32 26.90 26.65
CA LEU A 611 57.76 25.71 26.03
C LEU A 611 57.17 26.06 24.66
N LEU A 612 57.62 25.36 23.62
CA LEU A 612 57.07 25.44 22.27
C LEU A 612 56.48 24.07 21.91
N SER A 613 55.15 24.00 21.80
CA SER A 613 54.46 22.81 21.32
C SER A 613 54.11 22.99 19.84
N VAL A 614 54.58 22.07 19.00
CA VAL A 614 54.28 22.03 17.56
C VAL A 614 53.42 20.82 17.28
N SER A 615 52.20 21.05 16.80
CA SER A 615 51.31 20.00 16.32
C SER A 615 51.14 20.09 14.82
N ALA A 616 51.41 19.02 14.08
CA ALA A 616 51.13 18.93 12.66
C ALA A 616 50.28 17.68 12.38
N GLU A 617 49.37 17.79 11.41
CA GLU A 617 48.48 16.69 11.06
C GLU A 617 48.21 16.67 9.56
N ALA A 618 48.20 15.47 8.98
CA ALA A 618 47.83 15.23 7.59
C ALA A 618 46.90 14.01 7.54
N ALA A 619 45.79 14.10 6.81
CA ALA A 619 44.85 13.01 6.62
C ALA A 619 44.48 12.86 5.14
N LEU A 620 44.24 11.62 4.73
CA LEU A 620 43.79 11.22 3.41
C LEU A 620 42.51 10.40 3.58
N SER A 621 41.50 10.68 2.75
CA SER A 621 40.31 9.84 2.64
C SER A 621 40.11 9.42 1.20
N ARG A 622 39.82 8.15 0.98
CA ARG A 622 39.50 7.56 -0.32
C ARG A 622 38.20 6.76 -0.20
N PRO A 623 37.04 7.44 -0.30
CA PRO A 623 35.75 6.76 -0.36
C PRO A 623 35.51 6.13 -1.75
N SER A 624 34.83 5.00 -1.75
CA SER A 624 34.27 4.33 -2.93
C SER A 624 32.77 4.13 -2.64
N PRO A 625 31.91 5.04 -3.11
CA PRO A 625 30.48 5.04 -2.76
C PRO A 625 29.72 3.85 -3.35
N ASN A 626 30.23 3.25 -4.42
CA ASN A 626 29.62 2.08 -5.05
C ASN A 626 30.70 1.06 -5.42
N ARG A 627 30.82 -0.01 -4.62
CA ARG A 627 31.73 -1.12 -4.88
C ARG A 627 31.17 -2.12 -5.89
N ALA A 628 29.84 -2.21 -6.01
CA ALA A 628 29.19 -3.07 -7.00
C ALA A 628 29.47 -2.60 -8.44
N GLY A 629 29.85 -1.34 -8.63
CA GLY A 629 30.13 -0.73 -9.95
C GLY A 629 28.88 -0.45 -10.78
N GLN A 630 27.71 -0.84 -10.26
CA GLN A 630 26.40 -0.64 -10.87
C GLN A 630 25.35 -0.40 -9.77
N ALA A 631 24.26 0.25 -10.15
CA ALA A 631 23.10 0.49 -9.32
C ALA A 631 21.86 0.39 -10.20
N TYR A 632 20.83 -0.27 -9.71
CA TYR A 632 19.60 -0.46 -10.48
C TYR A 632 18.65 0.68 -10.17
N VAL A 633 18.34 1.48 -11.19
CA VAL A 633 17.25 2.47 -11.12
C VAL A 633 15.90 1.76 -11.30
N GLU A 634 15.89 0.73 -12.15
CA GLU A 634 14.76 -0.12 -12.47
C GLU A 634 15.32 -1.50 -12.83
N GLU A 635 14.69 -2.57 -12.35
CA GLU A 635 15.04 -3.95 -12.65
C GLU A 635 13.97 -4.67 -13.47
N PHE A 636 12.84 -4.02 -13.77
CA PHE A 636 11.69 -4.57 -14.52
C PHE A 636 11.03 -5.79 -13.86
N GLU A 637 11.44 -6.15 -12.64
CA GLU A 637 10.88 -7.25 -11.85
C GLU A 637 9.47 -6.97 -11.31
N SER A 638 9.04 -5.71 -11.31
CA SER A 638 7.71 -5.34 -10.81
C SER A 638 6.61 -5.83 -11.75
N GLU A 639 5.69 -6.66 -11.23
CA GLU A 639 4.50 -7.06 -11.96
C GLU A 639 3.45 -5.95 -11.88
N ALA A 640 2.99 -5.45 -13.04
CA ALA A 640 1.76 -4.66 -13.09
C ALA A 640 0.50 -5.52 -13.30
N GLY A 641 0.70 -6.85 -13.36
CA GLY A 641 -0.36 -7.82 -13.51
C GLY A 641 -1.30 -7.82 -12.31
N ARG A 642 -2.61 -7.87 -12.53
CA ARG A 642 -3.60 -8.04 -11.46
C ARG A 642 -4.12 -9.46 -11.45
N PHE A 643 -4.18 -10.07 -10.27
CA PHE A 643 -4.77 -11.40 -10.08
C PHE A 643 -6.27 -11.28 -9.84
N ILE A 644 -7.04 -12.12 -10.52
CA ILE A 644 -8.44 -12.34 -10.21
C ILE A 644 -8.50 -13.38 -9.09
N SER A 645 -9.25 -13.09 -8.03
CA SER A 645 -9.35 -14.01 -6.90
C SER A 645 -10.17 -15.24 -7.29
N LEU A 646 -9.56 -16.41 -7.15
CA LEU A 646 -10.18 -17.71 -7.42
C LEU A 646 -10.77 -18.35 -6.16
N ALA A 647 -10.82 -17.62 -5.06
CA ALA A 647 -11.49 -18.06 -3.83
C ALA A 647 -13.01 -18.11 -4.04
N GLU A 648 -13.62 -19.26 -3.76
CA GLU A 648 -15.02 -19.52 -4.11
C GLU A 648 -16.06 -18.65 -3.37
N SER A 649 -15.68 -18.07 -2.22
CA SER A 649 -16.50 -17.15 -1.41
C SER A 649 -16.52 -15.72 -1.96
N GLY A 650 -15.59 -15.36 -2.85
CA GLY A 650 -15.58 -14.06 -3.53
C GLY A 650 -16.42 -14.03 -4.81
N TRP A 651 -17.20 -15.08 -5.08
CA TRP A 651 -18.04 -15.24 -6.27
C TRP A 651 -19.48 -15.50 -5.84
N HIS A 652 -20.40 -14.71 -6.39
CA HIS A 652 -21.84 -14.79 -6.14
C HIS A 652 -22.58 -15.13 -7.43
N TRP A 653 -23.87 -15.46 -7.33
CA TRP A 653 -24.70 -15.64 -8.52
C TRP A 653 -24.72 -14.35 -9.35
N GLY A 654 -24.59 -14.49 -10.67
CA GLY A 654 -24.60 -13.36 -11.59
C GLY A 654 -25.99 -13.09 -12.16
N SER A 655 -26.19 -11.85 -12.59
CA SER A 655 -27.34 -11.42 -13.36
C SER A 655 -27.40 -12.05 -14.75
N VAL A 656 -28.60 -12.06 -15.35
CA VAL A 656 -28.79 -12.43 -16.76
C VAL A 656 -28.05 -11.40 -17.61
N PRO A 657 -27.13 -11.79 -18.51
CA PRO A 657 -26.45 -10.82 -19.35
C PRO A 657 -27.43 -10.05 -20.24
N ALA A 658 -27.31 -8.71 -20.25
CA ALA A 658 -28.26 -7.84 -20.95
C ALA A 658 -28.23 -7.98 -22.48
N THR A 659 -27.15 -8.54 -23.05
CA THR A 659 -26.94 -8.65 -24.49
C THR A 659 -26.37 -10.02 -24.88
N ALA A 660 -26.84 -10.55 -26.00
CA ALA A 660 -26.34 -11.79 -26.61
C ALA A 660 -25.01 -11.61 -27.36
N ARG A 661 -24.54 -10.36 -27.57
CA ARG A 661 -23.35 -10.08 -28.39
C ARG A 661 -22.15 -10.92 -27.97
N GLY A 662 -21.58 -11.63 -28.94
CA GLY A 662 -20.45 -12.55 -28.78
C GLY A 662 -20.85 -13.97 -28.39
N ALA A 663 -22.07 -14.17 -27.91
CA ALA A 663 -22.62 -15.47 -27.50
C ALA A 663 -23.41 -16.16 -28.63
N GLU A 664 -23.78 -15.43 -29.69
CA GLU A 664 -24.56 -15.97 -30.80
C GLU A 664 -23.89 -17.15 -31.52
N PRO A 665 -22.55 -17.16 -31.73
CA PRO A 665 -21.85 -18.32 -32.29
C PRO A 665 -21.98 -19.59 -31.44
N PHE A 666 -22.35 -19.46 -30.16
CA PHE A 666 -22.55 -20.55 -29.21
C PHE A 666 -24.02 -20.89 -29.02
N GLY A 667 -24.90 -20.42 -29.92
CA GLY A 667 -26.31 -20.78 -29.94
C GLY A 667 -27.19 -19.98 -28.98
N ILE A 668 -26.73 -18.82 -28.50
CA ILE A 668 -27.60 -17.85 -27.80
C ILE A 668 -28.34 -17.02 -28.85
N PRO A 669 -29.69 -16.92 -28.82
CA PRO A 669 -30.43 -16.10 -29.76
C PRO A 669 -30.11 -14.61 -29.62
N ALA A 670 -30.21 -13.84 -30.71
CA ALA A 670 -30.04 -12.38 -30.68
C ALA A 670 -31.05 -11.67 -29.74
N ALA A 671 -32.15 -12.33 -29.39
CA ALA A 671 -33.12 -11.85 -28.40
C ALA A 671 -32.58 -11.82 -26.96
N GLY A 672 -31.43 -12.46 -26.69
CA GLY A 672 -30.79 -12.50 -25.38
C GLY A 672 -30.79 -13.89 -24.74
N PHE A 673 -30.37 -13.92 -23.47
CA PHE A 673 -30.30 -15.11 -22.66
C PHE A 673 -31.68 -15.44 -22.08
N ASP A 674 -32.27 -16.58 -22.48
CA ASP A 674 -33.51 -17.07 -21.86
C ASP A 674 -33.23 -17.58 -20.45
N PRO A 675 -33.80 -16.96 -19.38
CA PRO A 675 -33.62 -17.44 -18.01
C PRO A 675 -34.09 -18.89 -17.81
N ALA A 676 -35.02 -19.37 -18.63
CA ALA A 676 -35.52 -20.74 -18.56
C ALA A 676 -34.50 -21.78 -19.06
N ALA A 677 -33.54 -21.35 -19.89
CA ALA A 677 -32.40 -22.15 -20.36
C ALA A 677 -31.20 -22.14 -19.39
N ALA A 678 -31.30 -21.39 -18.28
CA ALA A 678 -30.27 -21.44 -17.26
C ALA A 678 -30.17 -22.84 -16.64
N ALA A 679 -28.94 -23.28 -16.35
CA ALA A 679 -28.62 -24.57 -15.76
C ALA A 679 -27.85 -24.41 -14.45
N ALA A 680 -27.87 -25.44 -13.59
CA ALA A 680 -27.10 -25.42 -12.35
C ALA A 680 -25.58 -25.36 -12.64
N LEU A 681 -24.87 -24.52 -11.90
CA LEU A 681 -23.41 -24.36 -11.96
C LEU A 681 -22.84 -24.56 -10.57
N THR A 682 -21.77 -25.35 -10.47
CA THR A 682 -20.94 -25.44 -9.28
C THR A 682 -19.59 -24.78 -9.53
N TRP A 683 -19.11 -24.01 -8.55
CA TRP A 683 -17.76 -23.45 -8.52
C TRP A 683 -17.11 -23.75 -7.18
N GLN A 684 -15.92 -24.36 -7.24
CA GLN A 684 -15.22 -24.88 -6.06
C GLN A 684 -13.73 -24.52 -6.15
N SER A 685 -13.18 -24.00 -5.07
CA SER A 685 -11.75 -23.67 -5.00
C SER A 685 -10.88 -24.85 -4.52
N LEU A 686 -11.49 -25.78 -3.77
CA LEU A 686 -10.82 -26.99 -3.27
C LEU A 686 -11.76 -28.21 -3.26
N PRO A 687 -12.16 -28.73 -4.44
CA PRO A 687 -12.97 -29.95 -4.50
C PRO A 687 -12.19 -31.19 -4.06
N LEU A 688 -12.91 -32.22 -3.62
CA LEU A 688 -12.37 -33.56 -3.39
C LEU A 688 -12.48 -34.42 -4.65
N ASP A 689 -11.47 -35.26 -4.89
CA ASP A 689 -11.52 -36.29 -5.93
C ASP A 689 -12.43 -37.48 -5.53
N SER A 690 -12.51 -38.48 -6.40
CA SER A 690 -13.32 -39.69 -6.16
C SER A 690 -12.84 -40.51 -4.96
N ALA A 691 -11.57 -40.38 -4.56
CA ALA A 691 -10.95 -41.01 -3.40
C ALA A 691 -11.09 -40.18 -2.10
N GLY A 692 -11.66 -38.97 -2.17
CA GLY A 692 -11.81 -38.07 -1.02
C GLY A 692 -10.57 -37.21 -0.72
N THR A 693 -9.62 -37.12 -1.66
CA THR A 693 -8.41 -36.31 -1.53
C THR A 693 -8.64 -34.91 -2.12
N PRO A 694 -8.19 -33.83 -1.46
CA PRO A 694 -8.28 -32.49 -2.03
C PRO A 694 -7.48 -32.34 -3.32
N ILE A 695 -8.12 -31.80 -4.36
CA ILE A 695 -7.49 -31.51 -5.65
C ILE A 695 -6.76 -30.17 -5.54
N GLN A 696 -5.43 -30.21 -5.44
CA GLN A 696 -4.58 -29.04 -5.25
C GLN A 696 -3.26 -29.19 -6.02
N PHE A 697 -2.68 -28.06 -6.41
CA PHE A 697 -1.46 -28.03 -7.20
C PHE A 697 -0.47 -27.04 -6.59
N LEU A 698 0.83 -27.33 -6.67
CA LEU A 698 1.87 -26.33 -6.49
C LEU A 698 2.01 -25.52 -7.79
N ALA A 699 2.56 -24.31 -7.70
CA ALA A 699 2.78 -23.45 -8.87
C ALA A 699 3.51 -24.19 -10.01
N GLN A 700 4.54 -24.98 -9.71
CA GLN A 700 5.33 -25.73 -10.70
C GLN A 700 4.59 -26.94 -11.30
N GLN A 701 3.53 -27.42 -10.63
CA GLN A 701 2.67 -28.47 -11.17
C GLN A 701 1.64 -27.90 -12.16
N ILE A 702 1.40 -26.59 -12.13
CA ILE A 702 0.64 -25.89 -13.17
C ILE A 702 1.59 -25.46 -14.28
N ASP A 703 2.67 -24.76 -13.92
CA ASP A 703 3.69 -24.28 -14.84
C ASP A 703 5.10 -24.73 -14.45
N PRO A 704 5.66 -25.76 -15.12
CA PRO A 704 6.99 -26.28 -14.83
C PRO A 704 8.16 -25.30 -15.05
N THR A 705 7.91 -24.15 -15.71
CA THR A 705 8.94 -23.11 -15.92
C THR A 705 9.18 -22.25 -14.67
N ILE A 706 8.25 -22.29 -13.71
CA ILE A 706 8.34 -21.53 -12.48
C ILE A 706 9.53 -22.00 -11.64
N ARG A 707 10.27 -21.04 -11.10
CA ARG A 707 11.37 -21.23 -10.16
C ARG A 707 11.03 -20.48 -8.88
N VAL A 708 11.20 -21.14 -7.74
CA VAL A 708 10.94 -20.54 -6.43
C VAL A 708 12.08 -20.85 -5.46
N VAL A 709 12.26 -19.98 -4.47
CA VAL A 709 13.21 -20.17 -3.37
C VAL A 709 12.51 -19.89 -2.03
N GLY A 710 12.85 -20.65 -0.97
CA GLY A 710 12.28 -20.52 0.37
C GLY A 710 11.91 -21.88 0.98
N GLN A 711 11.48 -21.88 2.23
CA GLN A 711 11.30 -23.13 3.01
C GLN A 711 9.92 -23.80 2.81
N ALA A 712 8.85 -23.04 2.60
CA ALA A 712 7.49 -23.56 2.43
C ALA A 712 6.76 -22.96 1.21
N GLN A 713 6.13 -23.83 0.41
CA GLN A 713 5.34 -23.46 -0.77
C GLN A 713 3.86 -23.72 -0.51
N PRO A 714 2.98 -22.70 -0.62
CA PRO A 714 1.54 -22.92 -0.56
C PRO A 714 1.02 -23.60 -1.84
N ALA A 715 -0.16 -24.22 -1.75
CA ALA A 715 -0.88 -24.63 -2.96
C ALA A 715 -1.32 -23.39 -3.75
N GLU A 716 -1.27 -23.47 -5.07
CA GLU A 716 -1.77 -22.46 -5.99
C GLU A 716 -3.30 -22.49 -5.99
N PRO A 717 -3.98 -21.33 -5.81
CA PRO A 717 -5.43 -21.24 -5.92
C PRO A 717 -5.92 -21.61 -7.34
N ALA A 718 -7.00 -22.38 -7.40
CA ALA A 718 -7.71 -22.71 -8.62
C ALA A 718 -9.22 -22.57 -8.39
N LEU A 719 -9.99 -22.34 -9.46
CA LEU A 719 -11.45 -22.38 -9.44
C LEU A 719 -11.93 -23.44 -10.42
N TRP A 720 -12.59 -24.46 -9.89
CA TRP A 720 -13.16 -25.57 -10.65
C TRP A 720 -14.62 -25.29 -10.96
N LEU A 721 -14.99 -25.35 -12.24
CA LEU A 721 -16.32 -25.01 -12.73
C LEU A 721 -16.97 -26.25 -13.36
N MET A 722 -18.23 -26.51 -13.03
CA MET A 722 -19.05 -27.53 -13.70
C MET A 722 -20.47 -27.02 -13.97
N LEU A 723 -20.81 -26.91 -15.26
CA LEU A 723 -22.17 -26.67 -15.72
C LEU A 723 -22.90 -28.01 -15.88
N HIS A 724 -23.96 -28.20 -15.11
CA HIS A 724 -24.71 -29.44 -15.08
C HIS A 724 -25.64 -29.60 -16.31
N PRO A 725 -26.14 -30.82 -16.57
CA PRO A 725 -27.25 -31.04 -17.48
C PRO A 725 -28.44 -30.12 -17.16
N ASP A 726 -29.18 -29.69 -18.17
CA ASP A 726 -30.34 -28.82 -18.02
C ASP A 726 -31.47 -29.47 -17.21
N THR A 727 -31.47 -30.80 -17.10
CA THR A 727 -32.40 -31.59 -16.29
C THR A 727 -32.14 -31.47 -14.79
N VAL A 728 -30.99 -30.96 -14.37
CA VAL A 728 -30.61 -30.81 -12.96
C VAL A 728 -30.81 -29.36 -12.53
N LEU A 729 -31.70 -29.14 -11.55
CA LEU A 729 -32.03 -27.79 -11.08
C LEU A 729 -31.24 -27.37 -9.83
N GLY A 730 -30.68 -28.32 -9.08
CA GLY A 730 -29.93 -28.05 -7.85
C GLY A 730 -30.17 -29.16 -6.83
N LEU A 731 -29.59 -29.03 -5.64
CA LEU A 731 -29.73 -29.93 -4.49
C LEU A 731 -29.36 -31.41 -4.79
N ALA A 732 -28.86 -32.09 -3.78
CA ALA A 732 -28.52 -33.51 -3.92
C ALA A 732 -28.79 -34.25 -2.63
N ASP A 733 -29.10 -35.53 -2.74
CA ASP A 733 -29.17 -36.43 -1.60
C ASP A 733 -27.81 -36.44 -0.88
N SER A 734 -27.87 -36.32 0.44
CA SER A 734 -26.67 -36.06 1.22
C SER A 734 -25.71 -37.25 1.31
N ARG A 735 -26.22 -38.47 1.04
CA ARG A 735 -25.51 -39.75 1.16
C ARG A 735 -24.96 -40.22 -0.17
N THR A 736 -25.76 -40.10 -1.23
CA THR A 736 -25.49 -40.64 -2.57
C THR A 736 -24.98 -39.58 -3.54
N GLY A 737 -25.24 -38.29 -3.28
CA GLY A 737 -24.92 -37.20 -4.21
C GLY A 737 -25.82 -37.15 -5.45
N ALA A 738 -26.84 -38.00 -5.52
CA ALA A 738 -27.80 -37.99 -6.63
C ALA A 738 -28.66 -36.71 -6.58
N PRO A 739 -28.95 -36.06 -7.72
CA PRO A 739 -29.82 -34.89 -7.74
C PRO A 739 -31.21 -35.22 -7.18
N SER A 740 -31.64 -34.46 -6.18
CA SER A 740 -32.99 -34.59 -5.58
C SER A 740 -34.01 -33.63 -6.19
N TRP A 741 -33.56 -32.76 -7.10
CA TRP A 741 -34.38 -31.79 -7.81
C TRP A 741 -34.03 -31.76 -9.30
N VAL A 742 -34.96 -32.28 -10.10
CA VAL A 742 -34.79 -32.44 -11.54
C VAL A 742 -35.99 -31.89 -12.31
N ARG A 743 -35.79 -31.59 -13.59
CA ARG A 743 -36.83 -31.24 -14.55
C ARG A 743 -36.69 -32.02 -15.86
N PRO A 744 -37.74 -32.09 -16.69
CA PRO A 744 -37.63 -32.60 -18.06
C PRO A 744 -36.61 -31.79 -18.89
N HIS A 745 -35.98 -32.46 -19.85
CA HIS A 745 -35.02 -31.86 -20.76
C HIS A 745 -35.67 -30.77 -21.63
N ARG A 746 -34.90 -29.71 -21.93
CA ARG A 746 -35.26 -28.62 -22.83
C ARG A 746 -34.18 -28.42 -23.88
N ASP A 747 -34.57 -28.43 -25.14
CA ASP A 747 -33.67 -28.13 -26.25
C ASP A 747 -33.19 -26.67 -26.17
N GLY A 748 -31.88 -26.47 -26.39
CA GLY A 748 -31.28 -25.15 -26.45
C GLY A 748 -29.92 -25.06 -25.76
N THR A 749 -29.32 -23.88 -25.85
CA THR A 749 -28.02 -23.59 -25.26
C THR A 749 -28.16 -23.33 -23.77
N ARG A 750 -27.41 -24.10 -22.96
CA ARG A 750 -27.35 -23.93 -21.50
C ARG A 750 -26.42 -22.79 -21.16
N TRP A 751 -26.75 -22.04 -20.13
CA TRP A 751 -25.88 -20.98 -19.62
C TRP A 751 -26.02 -20.76 -18.12
N ARG A 752 -25.00 -20.17 -17.50
CA ARG A 752 -25.07 -19.69 -16.11
C ARG A 752 -23.99 -18.64 -15.85
N SER A 753 -24.31 -17.66 -15.00
CA SER A 753 -23.40 -16.55 -14.66
C SER A 753 -23.05 -16.53 -13.18
N ILE A 754 -21.81 -16.14 -12.89
CA ILE A 754 -21.31 -15.78 -11.56
C ILE A 754 -20.59 -14.43 -11.63
N THR A 755 -20.65 -13.65 -10.56
CA THR A 755 -20.05 -12.32 -10.50
C THR A 755 -19.14 -12.19 -9.30
N GLN A 756 -18.03 -11.49 -9.49
CA GLN A 756 -17.11 -11.08 -8.43
C GLN A 756 -16.98 -9.55 -8.46
N ALA A 757 -17.17 -8.90 -7.30
CA ALA A 757 -16.81 -7.51 -7.13
C ALA A 757 -15.28 -7.36 -7.07
N LEU A 758 -14.72 -6.49 -7.91
CA LEU A 758 -13.29 -6.19 -7.95
C LEU A 758 -12.96 -4.96 -7.08
N SER A 759 -13.83 -3.94 -7.09
CA SER A 759 -13.72 -2.75 -6.26
C SER A 759 -15.04 -1.98 -6.27
N PRO A 760 -15.59 -1.56 -5.10
CA PRO A 760 -16.81 -0.74 -5.05
C PRO A 760 -16.68 0.59 -5.81
N THR A 761 -15.50 1.21 -5.79
CA THR A 761 -15.22 2.46 -6.52
C THR A 761 -14.61 2.24 -7.91
N GLY A 762 -14.25 1.00 -8.23
CA GLY A 762 -13.63 0.59 -9.49
C GLY A 762 -12.10 0.47 -9.43
N ILE A 763 -11.54 -0.31 -10.36
CA ILE A 763 -10.10 -0.45 -10.61
C ILE A 763 -9.74 0.03 -12.02
N ASP A 764 -8.49 0.44 -12.18
CA ASP A 764 -7.94 0.82 -13.48
C ASP A 764 -7.33 -0.38 -14.21
N LEU A 765 -7.96 -0.75 -15.33
CA LEU A 765 -7.52 -1.77 -16.29
C LEU A 765 -6.99 -1.17 -17.60
N SER A 766 -6.84 0.15 -17.70
CA SER A 766 -6.38 0.84 -18.92
C SER A 766 -4.93 0.52 -19.32
N ARG A 767 -4.17 -0.19 -18.48
CA ARG A 767 -2.80 -0.67 -18.76
C ARG A 767 -2.72 -2.18 -19.02
N VAL A 768 -3.84 -2.89 -18.95
CA VAL A 768 -3.88 -4.32 -19.27
C VAL A 768 -3.74 -4.49 -20.78
N GLU A 769 -2.92 -5.45 -21.18
CA GLU A 769 -2.69 -5.83 -22.58
C GLU A 769 -3.16 -7.26 -22.86
N TYR A 770 -3.12 -8.14 -21.86
CA TYR A 770 -3.52 -9.54 -22.00
C TYR A 770 -4.28 -10.05 -20.79
N ILE A 771 -5.22 -10.96 -21.03
CA ILE A 771 -5.72 -11.89 -20.03
C ILE A 771 -4.93 -13.18 -20.18
N GLU A 772 -4.21 -13.58 -19.14
CA GLU A 772 -3.57 -14.89 -19.07
C GLU A 772 -4.34 -15.78 -18.09
N VAL A 773 -4.68 -16.98 -18.52
CA VAL A 773 -5.38 -17.96 -17.68
C VAL A 773 -4.85 -19.35 -17.98
N TRP A 774 -4.56 -20.11 -16.92
CA TRP A 774 -4.29 -21.52 -17.03
C TRP A 774 -5.60 -22.28 -16.93
N VAL A 775 -5.90 -23.09 -17.93
CA VAL A 775 -7.12 -23.92 -17.97
C VAL A 775 -6.73 -25.37 -17.85
N TRP A 776 -7.33 -26.07 -16.88
CA TRP A 776 -7.22 -27.51 -16.77
C TRP A 776 -8.20 -28.15 -17.75
N GLU A 777 -7.69 -28.97 -18.66
CA GLU A 777 -8.49 -29.79 -19.58
C GLU A 777 -8.28 -31.28 -19.27
N ASP A 778 -9.36 -32.05 -19.31
CA ASP A 778 -9.34 -33.51 -19.21
C ASP A 778 -8.78 -34.15 -20.49
N ASN A 779 -8.55 -35.46 -20.43
CA ASN A 779 -7.94 -36.23 -21.52
C ASN A 779 -8.75 -36.25 -22.81
N HIS A 780 -10.07 -36.04 -22.73
CA HIS A 780 -10.95 -35.93 -23.89
C HIS A 780 -11.26 -34.47 -24.27
N ARG A 781 -10.73 -33.49 -23.53
CA ARG A 781 -11.02 -32.06 -23.69
C ARG A 781 -12.53 -31.82 -23.78
N THR A 782 -13.27 -32.36 -22.82
CA THR A 782 -14.74 -32.40 -22.79
C THR A 782 -15.35 -31.01 -22.99
N ALA A 783 -14.78 -29.96 -22.39
CA ALA A 783 -15.27 -28.59 -22.59
C ALA A 783 -15.13 -28.12 -24.06
N LYS A 784 -13.98 -28.36 -24.70
CA LYS A 784 -13.76 -28.06 -26.14
C LYS A 784 -14.69 -28.90 -27.01
N ALA A 785 -14.82 -30.20 -26.73
CA ALA A 785 -15.66 -31.12 -27.50
C ALA A 785 -17.15 -30.76 -27.46
N ASN A 786 -17.61 -30.12 -26.38
CA ASN A 786 -18.98 -29.63 -26.23
C ASN A 786 -19.14 -28.15 -26.64
N HIS A 787 -18.16 -27.58 -27.35
CA HIS A 787 -18.17 -26.18 -27.83
C HIS A 787 -18.50 -25.16 -26.73
N ALA A 788 -18.00 -25.41 -25.50
CA ALA A 788 -18.25 -24.52 -24.38
C ALA A 788 -17.44 -23.21 -24.51
N ALA A 789 -18.02 -22.11 -24.04
CA ALA A 789 -17.37 -20.80 -24.02
C ALA A 789 -17.55 -20.11 -22.67
N LEU A 790 -16.50 -19.43 -22.24
CA LEU A 790 -16.49 -18.55 -21.08
C LEU A 790 -16.51 -17.10 -21.56
N LEU A 791 -17.58 -16.39 -21.22
CA LEU A 791 -17.68 -14.95 -21.45
C LEU A 791 -17.22 -14.24 -20.19
N MET A 792 -16.34 -13.26 -20.35
CA MET A 792 -15.78 -12.47 -19.26
C MET A 792 -16.17 -11.00 -19.45
N ASP A 793 -17.11 -10.52 -18.65
CA ASP A 793 -17.59 -9.14 -18.69
C ASP A 793 -16.90 -8.33 -17.59
N PHE A 794 -15.98 -7.44 -17.98
CA PHE A 794 -15.32 -6.50 -17.07
C PHE A 794 -16.01 -5.15 -17.14
N GLY A 795 -16.64 -4.72 -16.04
CA GLY A 795 -17.25 -3.40 -15.98
C GLY A 795 -18.19 -3.22 -14.81
N ALA A 796 -19.31 -2.55 -15.08
CA ALA A 796 -20.42 -2.35 -14.19
C ALA A 796 -21.60 -3.18 -14.70
N VAL A 797 -21.79 -4.38 -14.12
CA VAL A 797 -22.86 -5.34 -14.46
C VAL A 797 -24.00 -5.25 -13.47
N PHE A 798 -25.21 -5.64 -13.86
CA PHE A 798 -26.35 -5.62 -12.94
C PHE A 798 -26.17 -6.60 -11.78
N GLU A 799 -26.73 -6.22 -10.64
CA GLU A 799 -26.72 -6.95 -9.38
C GLU A 799 -27.88 -7.94 -9.24
N ASP A 800 -28.94 -7.81 -10.04
CA ASP A 800 -30.14 -8.67 -9.98
C ASP A 800 -29.80 -10.10 -10.45
N ALA A 801 -29.40 -10.94 -9.50
CA ALA A 801 -28.92 -12.29 -9.78
C ALA A 801 -30.08 -13.22 -10.13
N LEU A 802 -29.85 -14.13 -11.10
CA LEU A 802 -30.87 -15.10 -11.44
C LEU A 802 -30.88 -16.26 -10.44
N ALA A 803 -31.85 -16.29 -9.53
CA ALA A 803 -32.05 -17.42 -8.61
C ALA A 803 -33.36 -18.19 -8.90
N TRP A 804 -33.43 -19.45 -8.45
CA TRP A 804 -34.65 -20.25 -8.50
C TRP A 804 -34.76 -21.21 -7.31
N VAL A 805 -36.01 -21.51 -6.94
CA VAL A 805 -36.39 -22.42 -5.84
C VAL A 805 -37.44 -23.44 -6.32
N PRO A 806 -37.60 -24.58 -5.62
CA PRO A 806 -38.66 -25.53 -5.94
C PRO A 806 -40.05 -24.95 -5.62
N GLN A 807 -41.06 -25.44 -6.33
CA GLN A 807 -42.46 -25.04 -6.11
C GLN A 807 -43.15 -25.94 -5.09
N SER A 808 -42.73 -27.20 -5.03
CA SER A 808 -43.24 -28.18 -4.08
C SER A 808 -42.19 -29.22 -3.76
N PHE A 809 -42.40 -29.95 -2.67
CA PHE A 809 -41.59 -31.11 -2.31
C PHE A 809 -42.47 -32.24 -1.79
N THR A 810 -41.92 -33.46 -1.82
CA THR A 810 -42.42 -34.61 -1.07
C THR A 810 -41.31 -35.12 -0.17
N HIS A 811 -41.69 -35.70 0.96
CA HIS A 811 -40.73 -36.32 1.87
C HIS A 811 -41.22 -37.70 2.32
N THR A 812 -40.29 -38.54 2.76
CA THR A 812 -40.59 -39.84 3.36
C THR A 812 -40.37 -39.79 4.87
N ASP A 813 -40.95 -40.75 5.61
CA ASP A 813 -40.68 -40.92 7.05
C ASP A 813 -39.19 -41.21 7.33
N ALA A 814 -38.46 -41.70 6.33
CA ALA A 814 -37.02 -41.94 6.38
C ALA A 814 -36.17 -40.67 6.17
N GLY A 815 -36.79 -39.52 5.89
CA GLY A 815 -36.13 -38.22 5.73
C GLY A 815 -35.68 -37.88 4.31
N ASP A 816 -35.87 -38.75 3.33
CA ASP A 816 -35.54 -38.46 1.93
C ASP A 816 -36.56 -37.48 1.34
N THR A 817 -36.06 -36.37 0.79
CA THR A 817 -36.87 -35.27 0.24
C THR A 817 -36.64 -35.15 -1.27
N THR A 818 -37.72 -35.10 -2.04
CA THR A 818 -37.68 -34.88 -3.50
C THR A 818 -38.39 -33.57 -3.84
N TYR A 819 -37.79 -32.77 -4.71
CA TYR A 819 -38.28 -31.43 -5.05
C TYR A 819 -38.81 -31.37 -6.49
N TYR A 820 -39.84 -30.57 -6.71
CA TYR A 820 -40.54 -30.47 -7.99
C TYR A 820 -40.83 -29.02 -8.38
N GLY A 821 -40.91 -28.80 -9.69
CA GLY A 821 -41.17 -27.49 -10.28
C GLY A 821 -39.99 -26.54 -10.16
N GLN A 822 -40.12 -25.36 -10.77
CA GLN A 822 -39.10 -24.32 -10.75
C GLN A 822 -39.80 -22.97 -10.68
N ARG A 823 -39.48 -22.17 -9.66
CA ARG A 823 -39.93 -20.78 -9.52
C ARG A 823 -38.70 -19.89 -9.45
N PHE A 824 -38.63 -18.87 -10.32
CA PHE A 824 -37.61 -17.83 -10.19
C PHE A 824 -37.89 -16.97 -8.96
N VAL A 825 -36.84 -16.63 -8.23
CA VAL A 825 -36.85 -15.74 -7.05
C VAL A 825 -35.77 -14.68 -7.22
N GLY A 826 -35.75 -13.67 -6.35
CA GLY A 826 -34.77 -12.57 -6.37
C GLY A 826 -35.05 -11.48 -7.41
N ARG A 827 -35.75 -11.77 -8.51
CA ARG A 827 -35.98 -10.77 -9.57
C ARG A 827 -36.58 -9.46 -9.07
N GLY A 828 -35.83 -8.36 -9.26
CA GLY A 828 -36.22 -7.03 -8.84
C GLY A 828 -36.25 -6.82 -7.32
N ARG A 829 -35.65 -7.72 -6.53
CA ARG A 829 -35.52 -7.66 -5.08
C ARG A 829 -34.07 -7.92 -4.71
N LEU A 830 -33.46 -7.02 -3.93
CA LEU A 830 -32.10 -7.23 -3.45
C LEU A 830 -32.00 -8.45 -2.53
N ASP A 831 -31.14 -9.39 -2.92
CA ASP A 831 -30.82 -10.61 -2.17
C ASP A 831 -29.54 -10.40 -1.35
N THR A 832 -29.72 -10.18 -0.05
CA THR A 832 -28.62 -9.98 0.90
C THR A 832 -28.93 -10.58 2.26
N GLU A 833 -27.91 -11.10 2.93
CA GLU A 833 -27.98 -11.52 4.33
C GLU A 833 -27.82 -10.37 5.32
N ARG A 834 -27.54 -9.14 4.85
CA ARG A 834 -27.36 -8.00 5.73
C ARG A 834 -28.67 -7.63 6.42
N ASP A 835 -28.57 -7.22 7.68
CA ASP A 835 -29.72 -6.69 8.42
C ASP A 835 -30.28 -5.45 7.69
N PRO A 836 -31.60 -5.35 7.44
CA PRO A 836 -32.18 -4.28 6.64
C PRO A 836 -32.17 -2.90 7.31
N ILE A 837 -31.80 -2.80 8.60
CA ILE A 837 -31.75 -1.54 9.36
C ILE A 837 -30.31 -1.10 9.59
N THR A 838 -29.47 -1.99 10.14
CA THR A 838 -28.07 -1.69 10.48
C THR A 838 -27.14 -1.93 9.32
N HIS A 839 -27.54 -2.77 8.36
CA HIS A 839 -26.76 -3.22 7.21
C HIS A 839 -25.46 -3.94 7.58
N SER A 840 -25.39 -4.41 8.83
CA SER A 840 -24.32 -5.28 9.32
C SER A 840 -24.70 -6.74 9.09
N TRP A 841 -23.71 -7.62 9.19
CA TRP A 841 -23.91 -9.07 9.13
C TRP A 841 -23.26 -9.73 10.35
N ASP A 842 -23.94 -10.74 10.91
CA ASP A 842 -23.44 -11.57 12.01
C ASP A 842 -23.67 -13.05 11.66
N ALA A 843 -22.59 -13.80 11.55
CA ALA A 843 -22.59 -15.24 11.24
C ALA A 843 -23.52 -16.09 12.14
N ARG A 844 -23.83 -15.63 13.36
CA ARG A 844 -24.70 -16.36 14.29
C ARG A 844 -26.18 -16.07 14.10
N LEU A 845 -26.51 -14.93 13.52
CA LEU A 845 -27.88 -14.42 13.44
C LEU A 845 -28.41 -14.38 12.01
N THR A 846 -27.56 -14.04 11.03
CA THR A 846 -27.99 -13.70 9.68
C THR A 846 -27.41 -14.58 8.57
N ASP A 847 -26.56 -15.57 8.91
CA ASP A 847 -26.01 -16.58 7.99
C ASP A 847 -27.07 -17.66 7.67
N GLU A 848 -28.17 -17.22 7.07
CA GLU A 848 -29.35 -18.02 6.77
C GLU A 848 -29.46 -18.41 5.29
N GLY A 849 -28.51 -17.97 4.47
CA GLY A 849 -28.51 -18.07 3.01
C GLY A 849 -29.37 -17.01 2.32
N ILE A 850 -29.05 -16.76 1.05
CA ILE A 850 -29.82 -15.90 0.15
C ILE A 850 -31.06 -16.64 -0.39
N LEU A 851 -31.88 -15.99 -1.22
CA LEU A 851 -33.15 -16.58 -1.69
C LEU A 851 -32.99 -17.89 -2.49
N SER A 852 -31.79 -18.21 -2.99
CA SER A 852 -31.52 -19.51 -3.63
C SER A 852 -31.28 -20.66 -2.64
N ASP A 853 -30.96 -20.37 -1.38
CA ASP A 853 -30.66 -21.36 -0.34
C ASP A 853 -31.87 -21.68 0.56
N ARG A 854 -32.89 -20.83 0.50
CA ARG A 854 -34.12 -20.97 1.28
C ARG A 854 -35.33 -20.44 0.53
N VAL A 855 -36.47 -21.10 0.71
CA VAL A 855 -37.74 -20.57 0.24
C VAL A 855 -38.32 -19.68 1.34
N THR A 856 -38.70 -18.44 1.02
CA THR A 856 -39.32 -17.49 1.97
C THR A 856 -40.76 -17.11 1.62
N ASP A 857 -41.19 -17.44 0.40
CA ASP A 857 -42.47 -17.00 -0.16
C ASP A 857 -43.43 -18.18 -0.34
N GLY A 858 -43.41 -19.12 0.61
CA GLY A 858 -44.23 -20.32 0.62
C GLY A 858 -43.77 -21.43 -0.34
N ILE A 859 -43.82 -22.68 0.12
CA ILE A 859 -43.61 -23.89 -0.69
C ILE A 859 -44.66 -24.96 -0.34
N ALA A 860 -45.20 -25.65 -1.33
CA ALA A 860 -46.19 -26.71 -1.09
C ALA A 860 -45.50 -28.02 -0.65
N ASP A 861 -45.84 -28.49 0.56
CA ASP A 861 -45.56 -29.85 0.99
C ASP A 861 -46.66 -30.76 0.45
N SER A 862 -46.35 -31.45 -0.65
CA SER A 862 -47.30 -32.35 -1.32
C SER A 862 -47.57 -33.62 -0.51
N THR A 863 -46.76 -33.93 0.51
CA THR A 863 -46.93 -35.08 1.40
C THR A 863 -48.05 -34.82 2.39
N LEU A 864 -48.05 -33.62 2.98
CA LEU A 864 -48.99 -33.21 4.02
C LEU A 864 -50.16 -32.38 3.49
N GLY A 865 -50.09 -31.90 2.25
CA GLY A 865 -51.11 -31.05 1.64
C GLY A 865 -51.16 -29.64 2.23
N VAL A 866 -50.05 -29.15 2.76
CA VAL A 866 -49.94 -27.83 3.40
C VAL A 866 -48.92 -26.95 2.68
N VAL A 867 -48.98 -25.63 2.89
CA VAL A 867 -47.95 -24.70 2.46
C VAL A 867 -47.08 -24.35 3.65
N VAL A 868 -45.77 -24.48 3.50
CA VAL A 868 -44.77 -24.09 4.49
C VAL A 868 -44.23 -22.72 4.07
N ASP A 869 -44.29 -21.73 4.97
CA ASP A 869 -43.87 -20.37 4.65
C ASP A 869 -42.38 -20.27 4.33
N THR A 870 -41.54 -20.87 5.20
CA THR A 870 -40.09 -20.86 5.05
C THR A 870 -39.50 -22.27 5.10
N LEU A 871 -38.67 -22.62 4.11
CA LEU A 871 -37.96 -23.91 4.06
C LEU A 871 -36.47 -23.70 3.71
N PRO A 872 -35.52 -24.01 4.62
CA PRO A 872 -34.11 -24.05 4.26
C PRO A 872 -33.86 -25.24 3.31
N LEU A 873 -33.21 -24.98 2.18
CA LEU A 873 -32.93 -26.00 1.17
C LEU A 873 -31.60 -26.72 1.41
N CYS A 874 -30.65 -26.05 2.08
CA CYS A 874 -29.32 -26.59 2.30
C CYS A 874 -28.67 -26.08 3.60
N SER A 875 -27.50 -26.63 3.93
CA SER A 875 -26.57 -26.11 4.94
C SER A 875 -25.14 -26.40 4.49
N ALA A 876 -24.26 -25.40 4.50
CA ALA A 876 -22.83 -25.56 4.22
C ALA A 876 -22.10 -26.32 5.35
N THR A 877 -22.70 -26.36 6.54
CA THR A 877 -22.16 -27.11 7.69
C THR A 877 -22.86 -28.43 7.90
N GLN A 878 -22.08 -29.43 8.32
CA GLN A 878 -22.54 -30.71 8.81
C GLN A 878 -22.01 -30.89 10.25
N HIS A 879 -22.91 -31.10 11.22
CA HIS A 879 -22.57 -31.13 12.66
C HIS A 879 -21.81 -29.87 13.16
N GLY A 880 -22.10 -28.70 12.59
CA GLY A 880 -21.45 -27.43 12.95
C GLY A 880 -20.05 -27.22 12.38
N LEU A 881 -19.58 -28.08 11.48
CA LEU A 881 -18.31 -27.94 10.77
C LEU A 881 -18.56 -27.73 9.28
N LEU A 882 -17.76 -26.88 8.62
CA LEU A 882 -17.84 -26.67 7.17
C LEU A 882 -17.63 -28.00 6.44
N ALA A 883 -18.61 -28.38 5.63
CA ALA A 883 -18.58 -29.61 4.85
C ALA A 883 -17.59 -29.51 3.69
N GLN A 884 -17.02 -30.65 3.31
CA GLN A 884 -16.18 -30.77 2.12
C GLN A 884 -16.93 -31.56 1.06
N TYR A 885 -16.80 -31.12 -0.18
CA TYR A 885 -17.60 -31.60 -1.27
C TYR A 885 -16.72 -32.21 -2.36
N ARG A 886 -17.21 -33.30 -2.97
CA ARG A 886 -16.61 -33.84 -4.18
C ARG A 886 -16.73 -32.83 -5.32
N PHE A 887 -15.88 -32.97 -6.33
CA PHE A 887 -15.98 -32.15 -7.53
C PHE A 887 -17.38 -32.26 -8.17
N GLY A 888 -18.03 -31.12 -8.39
CA GLY A 888 -19.36 -31.04 -9.00
C GLY A 888 -20.53 -31.33 -8.07
N ASP A 889 -20.33 -31.44 -6.75
CA ASP A 889 -21.43 -31.65 -5.81
C ASP A 889 -22.31 -30.40 -5.70
N LEU A 890 -23.60 -30.51 -6.05
CA LEU A 890 -24.56 -29.40 -6.05
C LEU A 890 -24.72 -28.72 -4.69
N ARG A 891 -24.41 -29.41 -3.59
CA ARG A 891 -24.49 -28.85 -2.23
C ARG A 891 -23.33 -27.91 -1.91
N SER A 892 -22.26 -27.92 -2.72
CA SER A 892 -21.07 -27.10 -2.48
C SER A 892 -21.33 -25.60 -2.59
N ARG A 893 -22.50 -25.20 -3.09
CA ARG A 893 -22.89 -23.80 -3.28
C ARG A 893 -23.88 -23.27 -2.25
N CYS A 894 -24.11 -24.00 -1.17
CA CYS A 894 -24.95 -23.51 -0.11
C CYS A 894 -24.35 -22.28 0.57
N GLY A 895 -25.06 -21.16 0.55
CA GLY A 895 -24.69 -19.95 1.32
C GLY A 895 -24.89 -20.13 2.82
N ARG A 896 -25.98 -20.79 3.20
CA ARG A 896 -26.38 -20.96 4.60
C ARG A 896 -25.33 -21.66 5.47
N HIS A 897 -24.95 -21.02 6.58
CA HIS A 897 -23.94 -21.44 7.54
C HIS A 897 -22.52 -21.56 6.96
N ASN A 898 -22.18 -20.79 5.93
CA ASN A 898 -20.84 -20.83 5.33
C ASN A 898 -19.84 -19.92 6.06
N GLY A 899 -20.30 -19.04 6.96
CA GLY A 899 -19.47 -18.09 7.70
C GLY A 899 -19.02 -16.86 6.89
N PHE A 900 -19.68 -16.54 5.78
CA PHE A 900 -19.42 -15.40 4.91
C PHE A 900 -20.70 -14.60 4.64
N VAL A 901 -20.54 -13.33 4.30
CA VAL A 901 -21.67 -12.51 3.84
C VAL A 901 -22.04 -12.95 2.43
N ASP A 902 -23.25 -13.49 2.25
CA ASP A 902 -23.82 -13.69 0.94
C ASP A 902 -24.71 -12.49 0.55
N THR A 903 -24.37 -11.85 -0.57
CA THR A 903 -25.06 -10.66 -1.05
C THR A 903 -24.88 -10.51 -2.55
N GLU A 904 -25.91 -10.01 -3.22
CA GLU A 904 -25.81 -9.56 -4.61
C GLU A 904 -25.51 -8.05 -4.73
N ASP A 905 -25.55 -7.31 -3.62
CA ASP A 905 -25.09 -5.91 -3.53
C ASP A 905 -23.57 -5.84 -3.74
N LEU A 906 -23.14 -5.39 -4.93
CA LEU A 906 -21.74 -5.35 -5.36
C LEU A 906 -21.06 -4.02 -5.02
N ASP A 907 -21.83 -2.93 -4.87
CA ASP A 907 -21.29 -1.59 -4.61
C ASP A 907 -21.60 -1.01 -3.21
N GLY A 908 -22.41 -1.73 -2.42
CA GLY A 908 -22.69 -1.44 -1.02
C GLY A 908 -23.78 -0.39 -0.81
N ASP A 909 -24.60 -0.10 -1.82
CA ASP A 909 -25.71 0.87 -1.75
C ASP A 909 -27.03 0.27 -1.24
N LEU A 910 -27.07 -1.06 -1.08
CA LEU A 910 -28.19 -1.86 -0.58
C LEU A 910 -29.46 -1.68 -1.39
N GLN A 911 -29.31 -1.44 -2.68
CA GLN A 911 -30.38 -1.47 -3.64
C GLN A 911 -29.92 -2.20 -4.88
N LEU A 912 -30.88 -2.66 -5.66
CA LEU A 912 -30.56 -3.03 -7.02
C LEU A 912 -30.30 -1.76 -7.82
N ASP A 913 -29.18 -1.74 -8.53
CA ASP A 913 -28.82 -0.81 -9.60
C ASP A 913 -30.02 -0.32 -10.44
N SER A 914 -30.91 -1.25 -10.83
CA SER A 914 -32.09 -1.02 -11.68
C SER A 914 -33.24 -0.28 -10.99
N VAL A 915 -33.35 -0.39 -9.67
CA VAL A 915 -34.42 0.21 -8.84
C VAL A 915 -33.96 1.54 -8.24
N ALA A 916 -32.67 1.66 -7.89
CA ALA A 916 -32.09 2.86 -7.34
C ALA A 916 -32.00 4.03 -8.35
N GLY A 917 -32.22 3.75 -9.64
CA GLY A 917 -31.96 4.70 -10.73
C GLY A 917 -30.47 5.04 -10.86
N VAL A 918 -29.61 4.19 -10.29
CA VAL A 918 -28.14 4.27 -10.43
C VAL A 918 -27.76 3.86 -11.86
N ARG A 919 -28.41 2.80 -12.37
CA ARG A 919 -28.03 2.18 -13.63
C ARG A 919 -29.25 1.68 -14.40
N THR A 920 -29.44 2.21 -15.60
CA THR A 920 -30.51 1.79 -16.52
C THR A 920 -30.03 0.81 -17.59
N GLY A 921 -28.71 0.54 -17.65
CA GLY A 921 -28.08 -0.39 -18.58
C GLY A 921 -26.69 -0.77 -18.09
N GLU A 922 -26.22 -1.98 -18.44
CA GLU A 922 -24.87 -2.42 -18.12
C GLU A 922 -23.83 -1.63 -18.93
N SER A 923 -22.60 -1.54 -18.42
CA SER A 923 -21.47 -1.00 -19.19
C SER A 923 -20.22 -1.82 -18.90
N PHE A 924 -19.78 -2.61 -19.89
CA PHE A 924 -18.66 -3.54 -19.74
C PHE A 924 -17.94 -3.81 -21.05
N VAL A 925 -16.69 -4.29 -20.94
CA VAL A 925 -15.98 -4.96 -22.02
C VAL A 925 -16.13 -6.46 -21.85
N ARG A 926 -16.58 -7.13 -22.90
CA ARG A 926 -16.71 -8.58 -22.97
C ARG A 926 -15.59 -9.20 -23.78
N PHE A 927 -15.01 -10.24 -23.20
CA PHE A 927 -14.10 -11.17 -23.85
C PHE A 927 -14.79 -12.52 -23.99
N VAL A 928 -14.76 -13.07 -25.19
CA VAL A 928 -15.34 -14.40 -25.47
C VAL A 928 -14.21 -15.39 -25.62
N PHE A 929 -14.12 -16.33 -24.68
CA PHE A 929 -13.11 -17.38 -24.69
C PHE A 929 -13.77 -18.74 -24.98
N PRO A 930 -13.71 -19.24 -26.22
CA PRO A 930 -14.10 -20.61 -26.51
C PRO A 930 -13.06 -21.53 -25.88
N ILE A 931 -13.51 -22.43 -25.00
CA ILE A 931 -12.58 -23.25 -24.21
C ILE A 931 -11.83 -24.19 -25.15
N GLY A 932 -10.50 -24.13 -25.10
CA GLY A 932 -9.65 -24.94 -25.95
C GLY A 932 -9.36 -24.35 -27.34
N ASP A 933 -9.73 -23.09 -27.60
CA ASP A 933 -9.45 -22.39 -28.86
C ASP A 933 -7.93 -22.22 -29.08
N ASP A 934 -7.44 -22.75 -30.21
CA ASP A 934 -6.02 -22.77 -30.53
C ASP A 934 -5.48 -21.37 -30.89
N ARG A 935 -6.35 -20.37 -31.13
CA ARG A 935 -5.95 -18.96 -31.36
C ARG A 935 -5.33 -18.30 -30.14
N PHE A 936 -5.77 -18.68 -28.94
CA PHE A 936 -5.28 -18.11 -27.68
C PHE A 936 -4.28 -19.02 -26.97
N TYR A 937 -4.12 -20.25 -27.47
CA TYR A 937 -3.23 -21.24 -26.86
C TYR A 937 -1.76 -20.80 -26.97
N VAL A 938 -1.05 -20.89 -25.85
CA VAL A 938 0.39 -20.57 -25.78
C VAL A 938 1.21 -21.84 -25.63
N ARG A 939 0.97 -22.63 -24.57
CA ARG A 939 1.70 -23.86 -24.27
C ARG A 939 1.00 -24.75 -23.25
N ASP A 940 1.37 -26.02 -23.24
CA ASP A 940 1.05 -26.96 -22.18
C ASP A 940 1.94 -26.71 -20.94
N GLY A 941 1.39 -26.98 -19.76
CA GLY A 941 2.05 -26.91 -18.46
C GLY A 941 2.25 -28.29 -17.86
N GLY A 942 1.81 -28.48 -16.61
CA GLY A 942 1.79 -29.79 -15.98
C GLY A 942 0.71 -30.69 -16.57
N MET A 943 1.12 -31.59 -17.46
CA MET A 943 0.27 -32.62 -18.06
C MET A 943 0.54 -33.98 -17.41
N VAL A 944 -0.52 -34.73 -17.14
CA VAL A 944 -0.50 -36.07 -16.54
C VAL A 944 -1.11 -37.08 -17.52
N PRO A 945 -0.43 -38.19 -17.82
CA PRO A 945 -1.00 -39.28 -18.60
C PRO A 945 -2.22 -39.87 -17.89
N VAL A 946 -3.31 -40.07 -18.64
CA VAL A 946 -4.52 -40.74 -18.14
C VAL A 946 -4.53 -42.17 -18.67
N LEU A 947 -4.95 -43.10 -17.82
CA LEU A 947 -5.17 -44.50 -18.20
C LEU A 947 -6.67 -44.77 -18.18
N ASP A 948 -7.15 -45.54 -19.15
CA ASP A 948 -8.54 -46.03 -19.15
C ASP A 948 -8.76 -47.06 -18.01
N ALA A 949 -10.01 -47.53 -17.87
CA ALA A 949 -10.37 -48.53 -16.86
C ALA A 949 -9.59 -49.86 -17.01
N ASN A 950 -8.99 -50.13 -18.17
CA ASN A 950 -8.18 -51.31 -18.45
C ASN A 950 -6.68 -51.09 -18.25
N GLY A 951 -6.27 -49.90 -17.79
CA GLY A 951 -4.87 -49.53 -17.59
C GLY A 951 -4.11 -49.17 -18.88
N THR A 952 -4.81 -48.94 -19.99
CA THR A 952 -4.21 -48.54 -21.27
C THR A 952 -4.15 -47.01 -21.39
N PRO A 953 -3.15 -46.43 -22.08
CA PRO A 953 -3.05 -44.97 -22.25
C PRO A 953 -4.26 -44.38 -22.97
N ASP A 954 -4.89 -43.40 -22.33
CA ASP A 954 -6.07 -42.69 -22.81
C ASP A 954 -5.82 -41.17 -22.81
N GLY A 955 -4.77 -40.74 -23.50
CA GLY A 955 -4.39 -39.33 -23.62
C GLY A 955 -3.76 -38.72 -22.36
N THR A 956 -3.84 -37.39 -22.25
CA THR A 956 -3.25 -36.62 -21.15
C THR A 956 -4.24 -35.55 -20.66
N ALA A 957 -4.32 -35.38 -19.34
CA ALA A 957 -5.09 -34.32 -18.70
C ALA A 957 -4.13 -33.35 -17.98
N GLY A 958 -4.45 -32.06 -17.95
CA GLY A 958 -3.58 -31.10 -17.27
C GLY A 958 -3.80 -29.66 -17.68
N TRP A 959 -2.85 -28.81 -17.30
CA TRP A 959 -2.94 -27.36 -17.42
C TRP A 959 -2.42 -26.86 -18.77
N ARG A 960 -3.15 -25.94 -19.39
CA ARG A 960 -2.74 -25.23 -20.61
C ARG A 960 -2.86 -23.72 -20.43
N LEU A 961 -1.86 -22.98 -20.88
CA LEU A 961 -1.84 -21.53 -20.83
C LEU A 961 -2.56 -20.94 -22.04
N TYR A 962 -3.53 -20.07 -21.79
CA TYR A 962 -4.17 -19.23 -22.78
C TYR A 962 -3.84 -17.77 -22.52
N ARG A 963 -3.50 -17.04 -23.60
CA ARG A 963 -3.24 -15.59 -23.59
C ARG A 963 -4.21 -14.92 -24.56
N ILE A 964 -5.15 -14.16 -24.01
CA ILE A 964 -6.21 -13.47 -24.75
C ILE A 964 -5.86 -11.98 -24.82
N PRO A 965 -5.72 -11.38 -26.01
CA PRO A 965 -5.47 -9.94 -26.14
C PRO A 965 -6.58 -9.11 -25.50
N PHE A 966 -6.22 -8.14 -24.66
CA PHE A 966 -7.17 -7.29 -23.94
C PHE A 966 -7.77 -6.19 -24.82
N ARG A 967 -7.16 -5.88 -25.98
CA ARG A 967 -7.56 -4.77 -26.87
C ARG A 967 -7.97 -5.20 -28.28
N ALA A 968 -7.79 -6.47 -28.62
CA ALA A 968 -8.19 -7.01 -29.90
C ALA A 968 -9.44 -7.88 -29.72
N ASP A 969 -10.39 -7.79 -30.66
CA ASP A 969 -11.63 -8.57 -30.67
C ASP A 969 -12.51 -8.40 -29.41
N THR A 970 -12.43 -7.25 -28.76
CA THR A 970 -13.24 -6.91 -27.59
C THR A 970 -14.62 -6.38 -27.96
N ILE A 971 -15.63 -6.81 -27.22
CA ILE A 971 -17.01 -6.33 -27.39
C ILE A 971 -17.30 -5.31 -26.29
N GLU A 972 -17.49 -4.05 -26.67
CA GLU A 972 -17.94 -3.01 -25.74
C GLU A 972 -19.47 -2.90 -25.76
N GLU A 973 -20.07 -2.85 -24.57
CA GLU A 973 -21.48 -2.60 -24.33
C GLU A 973 -21.61 -1.39 -23.38
N GLY A 974 -22.50 -0.45 -23.70
CA GLY A 974 -22.69 0.78 -22.92
C GLY A 974 -21.54 1.80 -23.04
N LEU A 975 -21.34 2.59 -21.98
CA LEU A 975 -20.27 3.62 -21.89
C LEU A 975 -19.16 3.11 -20.97
N VAL A 976 -18.29 2.28 -21.53
CA VAL A 976 -17.20 1.64 -20.78
C VAL A 976 -16.13 2.66 -20.41
N ASN A 977 -15.75 2.67 -19.13
CA ASN A 977 -14.53 3.33 -18.67
C ASN A 977 -13.56 2.29 -18.12
N LEU A 978 -12.50 1.96 -18.88
CA LEU A 978 -11.46 1.01 -18.44
C LEU A 978 -10.70 1.45 -17.19
N ARG A 979 -10.79 2.73 -16.79
CA ARG A 979 -10.21 3.22 -15.54
C ARG A 979 -11.11 2.95 -14.32
N GLN A 980 -12.34 2.50 -14.54
CA GLN A 980 -13.34 2.29 -13.49
C GLN A 980 -14.11 1.01 -13.75
N ILE A 981 -13.43 -0.12 -13.55
CA ILE A 981 -14.04 -1.44 -13.63
C ILE A 981 -14.39 -1.91 -12.22
N GLN A 982 -15.67 -2.11 -11.92
CA GLN A 982 -16.12 -2.45 -10.56
C GLN A 982 -16.25 -3.96 -10.34
N SER A 983 -16.57 -4.71 -11.39
CA SER A 983 -16.94 -6.12 -11.29
C SER A 983 -16.46 -6.93 -12.49
N LEU A 984 -16.36 -8.24 -12.29
CA LEU A 984 -16.18 -9.25 -13.32
C LEU A 984 -17.34 -10.24 -13.26
N ARG A 985 -18.11 -10.35 -14.35
CA ARG A 985 -19.09 -11.43 -14.53
C ARG A 985 -18.54 -12.49 -15.47
N LEU A 986 -18.50 -13.73 -15.01
CA LEU A 986 -18.21 -14.90 -15.81
C LEU A 986 -19.53 -15.56 -16.23
N THR A 987 -19.75 -15.74 -17.52
CA THR A 987 -20.89 -16.50 -18.04
C THR A 987 -20.40 -17.70 -18.83
N LEU A 988 -20.72 -18.90 -18.33
CA LEU A 988 -20.42 -20.15 -19.02
C LEU A 988 -21.59 -20.50 -19.94
N VAL A 989 -21.29 -20.75 -21.21
CA VAL A 989 -22.26 -21.11 -22.26
C VAL A 989 -21.88 -22.47 -22.82
N ALA A 990 -22.85 -23.38 -22.93
CA ALA A 990 -22.66 -24.71 -23.49
C ALA A 990 -23.82 -25.06 -24.44
N PRO A 991 -23.60 -25.02 -25.76
CA PRO A 991 -24.60 -25.48 -26.71
C PRO A 991 -24.84 -27.00 -26.59
N PRO A 992 -25.94 -27.51 -27.16
CA PRO A 992 -26.13 -28.94 -27.33
C PRO A 992 -24.92 -29.55 -28.09
N PRO A 993 -24.42 -30.73 -27.67
CA PRO A 993 -23.31 -31.37 -28.36
C PRO A 993 -23.70 -31.67 -29.81
N PRO A 994 -22.80 -31.47 -30.80
CA PRO A 994 -23.12 -31.76 -32.21
C PRO A 994 -23.49 -33.23 -32.45
N THR A 995 -23.02 -34.11 -31.57
CA THR A 995 -23.17 -35.57 -31.65
C THR A 995 -24.31 -36.10 -30.77
N ALA A 996 -25.01 -35.26 -30.01
CA ALA A 996 -26.08 -35.70 -29.12
C ALA A 996 -27.36 -36.05 -29.91
N PRO A 997 -28.06 -37.15 -29.57
CA PRO A 997 -29.39 -37.42 -30.08
C PRO A 997 -30.34 -36.25 -29.78
N VAL A 998 -31.18 -35.87 -30.75
CA VAL A 998 -32.21 -34.84 -30.58
C VAL A 998 -33.11 -35.20 -29.39
N GLY A 999 -33.32 -34.26 -28.47
CA GLY A 999 -34.12 -34.45 -27.26
C GLY A 999 -33.41 -35.17 -26.10
N SER A 1000 -32.09 -35.34 -26.16
CA SER A 1000 -31.29 -35.86 -25.04
C SER A 1000 -30.55 -34.75 -24.28
N PRO A 1001 -30.47 -34.81 -22.94
CA PRO A 1001 -29.75 -33.83 -22.16
C PRO A 1001 -28.26 -33.87 -22.48
N GLY A 1002 -27.66 -32.70 -22.66
CA GLY A 1002 -26.21 -32.57 -22.85
C GLY A 1002 -25.44 -33.04 -21.59
N PRO A 1003 -24.24 -33.60 -21.75
CA PRO A 1003 -23.41 -34.01 -20.61
C PRO A 1003 -23.00 -32.80 -19.75
N PRO A 1004 -22.56 -33.02 -18.50
CA PRO A 1004 -21.93 -31.97 -17.72
C PRO A 1004 -20.67 -31.46 -18.44
N VAL A 1005 -20.46 -30.15 -18.41
CA VAL A 1005 -19.27 -29.49 -18.95
C VAL A 1005 -18.45 -28.97 -17.79
N PHE A 1006 -17.16 -29.28 -17.74
CA PHE A 1006 -16.32 -28.90 -16.62
C PHE A 1006 -14.88 -28.60 -17.02
N PHE A 1007 -14.22 -27.74 -16.24
CA PHE A 1007 -12.82 -27.37 -16.38
C PHE A 1007 -12.35 -26.65 -15.10
N GLY A 1008 -11.04 -26.53 -14.91
CA GLY A 1008 -10.46 -25.71 -13.85
C GLY A 1008 -9.78 -24.47 -14.44
N ILE A 1009 -9.78 -23.35 -13.71
CA ILE A 1009 -8.93 -22.20 -14.02
C ILE A 1009 -7.95 -21.93 -12.87
N ALA A 1010 -6.73 -21.54 -13.19
CA ALA A 1010 -5.70 -21.13 -12.25
C ALA A 1010 -4.92 -19.93 -12.81
N ARG A 1011 -4.24 -19.20 -11.92
CA ARG A 1011 -3.39 -18.03 -12.29
C ARG A 1011 -4.09 -17.10 -13.30
N PHE A 1012 -5.36 -16.77 -13.06
CA PHE A 1012 -6.12 -15.82 -13.87
C PHE A 1012 -5.56 -14.41 -13.62
N ARG A 1013 -4.79 -13.92 -14.59
CA ARG A 1013 -4.03 -12.67 -14.53
C ARG A 1013 -4.45 -11.71 -15.63
N LEU A 1014 -4.55 -10.44 -15.27
CA LEU A 1014 -4.64 -9.32 -16.19
C LEU A 1014 -3.23 -8.75 -16.34
N VAL A 1015 -2.52 -9.12 -17.39
CA VAL A 1015 -1.10 -8.80 -17.62
C VAL A 1015 -0.96 -7.51 -18.41
N GLY A 1016 0.00 -6.68 -18.02
CA GLY A 1016 0.32 -5.40 -18.69
C GLY A 1016 1.60 -4.80 -18.13
N ALA A 1017 1.85 -3.53 -18.48
CA ALA A 1017 3.04 -2.79 -18.05
C ALA A 1017 2.82 -1.93 -16.80
N ALA A 1018 3.85 -1.87 -15.94
CA ALA A 1018 3.90 -0.90 -14.84
C ALA A 1018 4.08 0.53 -15.37
N TRP A 1019 4.68 0.66 -16.54
CA TRP A 1019 4.98 1.93 -17.20
C TRP A 1019 3.76 2.52 -17.91
N LEU A 1020 3.73 3.84 -17.97
CA LEU A 1020 2.71 4.58 -18.70
C LEU A 1020 3.08 4.61 -20.20
N LYS A 1021 2.19 4.11 -21.06
CA LYS A 1021 2.29 4.33 -22.51
C LYS A 1021 2.18 5.83 -22.79
N ARG A 1022 3.14 6.38 -23.53
CA ARG A 1022 3.12 7.80 -23.95
C ARG A 1022 2.03 8.07 -25.00
N ALA A 1023 1.71 7.07 -25.80
CA ALA A 1023 0.65 7.07 -26.79
C ALA A 1023 0.24 5.61 -27.08
N ASP A 1024 -1.02 5.41 -27.48
CA ASP A 1024 -1.53 4.09 -27.91
C ASP A 1024 -1.11 3.74 -29.34
N THR A 1025 -0.65 4.73 -30.11
CA THR A 1025 -0.09 4.57 -31.46
C THR A 1025 1.38 4.96 -31.49
N PRO A 1026 2.20 4.38 -32.41
CA PRO A 1026 3.61 4.73 -32.52
C PRO A 1026 3.81 6.23 -32.78
N ILE A 1027 4.64 6.87 -31.96
CA ILE A 1027 4.98 8.29 -32.12
C ILE A 1027 6.07 8.41 -33.20
N ARG A 1028 5.75 9.10 -34.30
CA ARG A 1028 6.70 9.38 -35.40
C ARG A 1028 7.94 10.10 -34.85
N GLY A 1029 9.13 9.60 -35.19
CA GLY A 1029 10.42 10.16 -34.79
C GLY A 1029 10.97 9.67 -33.44
N ILE A 1030 10.16 9.04 -32.59
CA ILE A 1030 10.63 8.39 -31.35
C ILE A 1030 10.98 6.91 -31.61
N GLY A 1031 10.29 6.24 -32.54
CA GLY A 1031 10.58 4.84 -32.93
C GLY A 1031 11.73 4.65 -33.94
N GLY A 1032 12.56 5.68 -34.17
CA GLY A 1032 13.54 5.71 -35.25
C GLY A 1032 12.92 5.70 -36.65
N ASP A 1033 13.74 5.47 -37.68
CA ASP A 1033 13.36 5.59 -39.11
C ASP A 1033 12.32 4.53 -39.59
N ARG A 1034 12.00 3.55 -38.73
CA ARG A 1034 11.03 2.48 -39.02
C ARG A 1034 9.64 2.73 -38.44
N GLY A 1035 9.48 3.72 -37.58
CA GLY A 1035 8.20 4.08 -36.97
C GLY A 1035 7.27 4.76 -37.96
N VAL A 1036 6.43 3.99 -38.66
CA VAL A 1036 5.23 4.53 -39.31
C VAL A 1036 4.25 4.94 -38.20
N GLY A 1037 3.67 6.14 -38.24
CA GLY A 1037 2.72 6.62 -37.22
C GLY A 1037 1.36 5.92 -37.24
N VAL A 1038 1.35 4.63 -37.60
CA VAL A 1038 0.20 3.76 -37.81
C VAL A 1038 0.54 2.41 -37.15
N GLY A 1039 -0.41 1.82 -36.43
CA GLY A 1039 -0.23 0.56 -35.70
C GLY A 1039 -0.60 0.68 -34.22
N GLU A 1040 -0.35 -0.38 -33.47
CA GLU A 1040 -0.62 -0.48 -32.03
C GLU A 1040 0.69 -0.48 -31.22
N VAL A 1041 0.64 0.06 -30.00
CA VAL A 1041 1.72 -0.03 -29.01
C VAL A 1041 1.28 -0.93 -27.86
N ILE A 1042 1.97 -2.06 -27.73
CA ILE A 1042 1.80 -3.02 -26.63
C ILE A 1042 2.99 -2.89 -25.68
N ALA A 1043 2.72 -2.75 -24.38
CA ALA A 1043 3.75 -2.74 -23.35
C ALA A 1043 3.43 -3.79 -22.28
N SER A 1044 4.30 -4.78 -22.12
CA SER A 1044 4.16 -5.87 -21.15
C SER A 1044 5.52 -6.30 -20.60
N VAL A 1045 5.52 -7.02 -19.49
CA VAL A 1045 6.71 -7.65 -18.91
C VAL A 1045 6.88 -9.05 -19.52
N VAL A 1046 8.12 -9.43 -19.81
CA VAL A 1046 8.45 -10.75 -20.37
C VAL A 1046 9.47 -11.40 -19.46
N SER A 1047 9.16 -12.61 -18.97
CA SER A 1047 9.99 -13.33 -18.02
C SER A 1047 10.58 -14.60 -18.59
N THR A 1048 11.45 -15.27 -17.82
CA THR A 1048 11.93 -16.62 -18.14
C THR A 1048 10.82 -17.69 -18.16
N GLU A 1049 9.60 -17.37 -17.71
CA GLU A 1049 8.38 -18.17 -17.92
C GLU A 1049 7.92 -18.14 -19.40
N ASN A 1050 8.25 -17.06 -20.12
CA ASN A 1050 7.81 -16.78 -21.49
C ASN A 1050 8.75 -17.37 -22.54
N ARG A 1051 9.03 -18.67 -22.41
CA ARG A 1051 9.83 -19.42 -23.39
C ARG A 1051 9.22 -19.43 -24.79
N ASP A 1052 7.90 -19.29 -24.87
CA ASP A 1052 7.14 -19.11 -26.11
C ASP A 1052 7.57 -17.87 -26.89
N LEU A 1053 8.02 -16.82 -26.19
CA LEU A 1053 8.52 -15.58 -26.79
C LEU A 1053 10.03 -15.62 -27.06
N GLY A 1054 10.71 -16.73 -26.72
CA GLY A 1054 12.15 -16.88 -26.91
C GLY A 1054 13.01 -16.02 -25.97
N TYR A 1055 12.46 -15.56 -24.86
CA TYR A 1055 13.20 -14.73 -23.91
C TYR A 1055 14.31 -15.52 -23.23
N THR A 1056 15.48 -14.88 -23.12
CA THR A 1056 16.64 -15.40 -22.38
C THR A 1056 17.25 -14.26 -21.58
N PRO A 1057 17.64 -14.50 -20.31
CA PRO A 1057 18.26 -13.48 -19.49
C PRO A 1057 19.48 -12.84 -20.18
N PRO A 1058 19.71 -11.52 -20.01
CA PRO A 1058 20.94 -10.87 -20.45
C PRO A 1058 22.18 -11.51 -19.82
N PRO A 1059 23.36 -11.43 -20.47
CA PRO A 1059 24.59 -11.96 -19.91
C PRO A 1059 24.88 -11.41 -18.50
N GLY A 1060 25.07 -12.30 -17.52
CA GLY A 1060 25.32 -11.94 -16.12
C GLY A 1060 24.07 -11.78 -15.26
N VAL A 1061 22.88 -11.91 -15.85
CA VAL A 1061 21.58 -11.95 -15.14
C VAL A 1061 21.07 -13.40 -15.17
N VAL A 1062 20.49 -13.86 -14.06
CA VAL A 1062 19.94 -15.22 -13.90
C VAL A 1062 18.68 -15.16 -13.04
N ASP A 1063 17.91 -16.27 -13.01
CA ASP A 1063 16.84 -16.46 -12.04
C ASP A 1063 17.42 -16.48 -10.61
N GLU A 1064 17.39 -15.34 -9.93
CA GLU A 1064 17.85 -15.19 -8.55
C GLU A 1064 16.89 -14.34 -7.74
N ALA A 1065 16.84 -14.57 -6.43
CA ALA A 1065 16.04 -13.72 -5.57
C ALA A 1065 16.70 -12.36 -5.38
N GLY A 1066 15.90 -11.29 -5.41
CA GLY A 1066 16.40 -9.93 -5.18
C GLY A 1066 17.08 -9.74 -3.83
N ARG A 1067 16.79 -10.59 -2.82
CA ARG A 1067 17.48 -10.64 -1.53
C ARG A 1067 18.34 -11.89 -1.37
N ARG A 1068 19.54 -11.72 -0.80
CA ARG A 1068 20.51 -12.80 -0.57
C ARG A 1068 20.08 -13.81 0.49
N ASP A 1069 19.18 -13.43 1.39
CA ASP A 1069 18.64 -14.27 2.48
C ASP A 1069 17.31 -14.96 2.12
N ALA A 1070 16.85 -14.87 0.87
CA ALA A 1070 15.56 -15.41 0.45
C ALA A 1070 15.41 -16.94 0.69
N SER A 1071 16.49 -17.72 0.63
CA SER A 1071 16.47 -19.15 0.93
C SER A 1071 16.19 -19.48 2.40
N LEU A 1072 16.42 -18.52 3.30
CA LEU A 1072 16.13 -18.64 4.73
C LEU A 1072 14.70 -18.18 5.08
N GLN A 1073 13.98 -17.58 4.12
CA GLN A 1073 12.61 -17.13 4.34
C GLN A 1073 11.64 -18.30 4.42
N LEU A 1074 10.66 -18.19 5.33
CA LEU A 1074 9.64 -19.21 5.55
C LEU A 1074 8.75 -19.39 4.32
N THR A 1075 8.33 -18.29 3.70
CA THR A 1075 7.49 -18.30 2.50
C THR A 1075 8.36 -18.35 1.25
N ALA A 1076 8.02 -19.25 0.33
CA ALA A 1076 8.67 -19.29 -0.97
C ALA A 1076 8.30 -18.08 -1.83
N THR A 1077 9.29 -17.54 -2.54
CA THR A 1077 9.13 -16.46 -3.53
C THR A 1077 9.51 -16.98 -4.91
N GLN A 1078 8.78 -16.51 -5.93
CA GLN A 1078 9.10 -16.80 -7.32
C GLN A 1078 10.30 -15.95 -7.77
N ILE A 1079 11.25 -16.57 -8.48
CA ILE A 1079 12.55 -15.96 -8.84
C ILE A 1079 12.82 -15.95 -10.35
N ASN A 1080 11.78 -16.17 -11.17
CA ASN A 1080 11.89 -16.05 -12.62
C ASN A 1080 12.24 -14.60 -12.97
N GLU A 1081 13.35 -14.41 -13.68
CA GLU A 1081 13.80 -13.10 -14.15
C GLU A 1081 12.83 -12.52 -15.20
N ARG A 1082 12.67 -11.20 -15.20
CA ARG A 1082 11.64 -10.41 -15.90
C ARG A 1082 12.20 -9.25 -16.71
#